data_AF-A0A497QNV8-F1
#
_entry.id   AF-A0A497QNV8-F1
#
_cell.length_a   1.000
_cell.length_b   1.000
_cell.length_c   1.000
_cell.angle_alpha   90.00
_cell.angle_beta   90.00
_cell.angle_gamma   90.00
#
_symmetry.space_group_name_H-M   'P 1'
#
loop_
_entity.id
_entity.type
_entity.pdbx_description
1 polymer ?
#
loop_
_entity_poly.entity_id
_entity_poly.type
_entity_poly.pdbx_seq_one_letter_code
_entity_poly.pdbx_strand_id
1 'polypeptide(L)'
;MSGDQNKVKDAFNFEKFNKKLLNAKSSKNLFKAKNILKSCNETLNKQPPNFNPELKSQVISLIEANNQKIKETTKEILMEIEKVEESFSSKDFFKIPTKLEEIKSKIQETGISELLNKVKSITKKNEKSIQAQRNLERYEIPVPPDIELEELELKFYSLNKILKDIQKENLVHPDIRSKIEEVYKIYEKSMEEHGLTDTKKSLGKNLKLKAKVLSESHNISKINKKFDGFLASAKNSIDLLKAKEFMEQAETILNGNESTLIYQDKKEEFLKFFENLNLKLKKWKEDTDSTVKNSEDLMEKFNFSEARKNLNKLNADLKKYGLKNLVQLVNMKIIICNANEQIYNEIKVIKEIFESKSYFKAHIKLESLKQMISTKFSSVEMIKSIKEQINTLIDQINEARNKEEAKTKEDVEKIWINLTETLNFDKCKEDLNKKRDFAQENGYPKIISLIDNYLNEFNLNNQILNLYNELVHSMEKSKYNYVRAEVEVANSHFSETPEKYFSKIKEKFSNLEKDLKNQIDSEKAKIIEQIENIEKVLDEKNDQAQIQSIVEDINNRINETELNEFRDLLGPITKKIEMNKEVIKEQKQIREKVAQKLLKIAEQDYTNLLEKINSALKKTPKIYSSSLKLDLENELDKIKSEIADNISQLRNEFDKLNEKIGKTTEFSEIQNILKNYKERAIKLGLDDLVQEIDELDRKCNKNTEFFEEYKKLSANYDGLIDFIQTINAIYKLDESSESEKDLFDHIKSKINELTKRVKSDSVKRETKVKNAFNKIIKNEVMALKFSKAIDSLTQHLTTAKNLNVTSIIPEIQQYLDFCSKNLPTLQKLENITTQFSTGKIIEARKDLAAIIPTLPKNEKNVKKIADLIISRSEKMHDTIENEIEKQIDNIKKDIPRLVSLVEDKKTAAAKSALLTARARAQYLGIGMTVAEIDDLLKICELQSTSGDNEKRKKKKNKKTEQSVVKATNVERTMIIDQSKPEPLNIPASDQRRSPDIETSKTSTRIQPRSTMRTSNQKSIKVCPYCKATQPTDHEKFCFFCGKQLK
;
A
#
# COMPACT_ATOMS: atom_id res chain seq x y z
N MET A 1 -35.62 -84.71 -31.86
CA MET A 1 -35.71 -83.49 -32.71
C MET A 1 -36.54 -82.47 -31.96
N SER A 2 -36.26 -81.16 -31.89
CA SER A 2 -35.04 -80.36 -32.14
C SER A 2 -35.41 -78.87 -31.96
N GLY A 3 -34.59 -78.07 -31.25
CA GLY A 3 -34.97 -76.72 -30.77
C GLY A 3 -35.79 -76.83 -29.47
N ASP A 4 -35.49 -76.11 -28.38
CA ASP A 4 -35.29 -74.65 -28.32
C ASP A 4 -34.04 -74.25 -27.48
N GLN A 5 -32.83 -74.62 -27.95
CA GLN A 5 -31.60 -73.97 -27.51
C GLN A 5 -31.54 -72.56 -28.12
N ASN A 6 -32.00 -71.51 -27.42
CA ASN A 6 -31.45 -70.14 -27.46
C ASN A 6 -32.28 -69.11 -26.65
N LYS A 7 -32.12 -69.10 -25.32
CA LYS A 7 -32.52 -67.94 -24.48
C LYS A 7 -31.45 -67.54 -23.46
N VAL A 8 -30.18 -67.54 -23.89
CA VAL A 8 -29.16 -66.65 -23.29
C VAL A 8 -29.51 -65.22 -23.72
N LYS A 9 -30.47 -64.61 -23.02
CA LYS A 9 -30.78 -63.19 -23.21
C LYS A 9 -29.69 -62.36 -22.55
N ASP A 10 -29.12 -61.46 -23.35
CA ASP A 10 -27.91 -60.66 -23.11
C ASP A 10 -26.61 -61.48 -23.01
N ALA A 11 -25.75 -61.32 -24.03
CA ALA A 11 -24.36 -61.80 -23.96
C ALA A 11 -23.59 -61.06 -22.85
N PHE A 12 -22.72 -61.77 -22.12
CA PHE A 12 -21.96 -61.19 -21.02
C PHE A 12 -20.97 -60.12 -21.53
N ASN A 13 -21.36 -58.85 -21.42
CA ASN A 13 -20.56 -57.74 -21.90
C ASN A 13 -19.38 -57.47 -20.94
N PHE A 14 -18.23 -58.07 -21.25
CA PHE A 14 -16.98 -57.94 -20.48
C PHE A 14 -16.50 -56.49 -20.34
N GLU A 15 -16.68 -55.63 -21.34
CA GLU A 15 -16.26 -54.21 -21.24
C GLU A 15 -17.08 -53.47 -20.17
N LYS A 16 -18.40 -53.59 -20.22
CA LYS A 16 -19.36 -53.03 -19.25
C LYS A 16 -19.15 -53.62 -17.84
N PHE A 17 -18.76 -54.90 -17.76
CA PHE A 17 -18.39 -55.55 -16.50
C PHE A 17 -17.07 -55.02 -15.93
N ASN A 18 -16.01 -54.98 -16.73
CA ASN A 18 -14.70 -54.49 -16.33
C ASN A 18 -14.75 -53.00 -15.96
N LYS A 19 -15.56 -52.20 -16.67
CA LYS A 19 -15.83 -50.79 -16.34
C LYS A 19 -16.57 -50.63 -15.00
N LYS A 20 -17.51 -51.51 -14.66
CA LYS A 20 -18.09 -51.60 -13.31
C LYS A 20 -17.02 -51.98 -12.27
N LEU A 21 -16.21 -53.01 -12.54
CA LEU A 21 -15.21 -53.52 -11.60
C LEU A 21 -14.11 -52.49 -11.31
N LEU A 22 -13.64 -51.79 -12.35
CA LEU A 22 -12.70 -50.67 -12.24
C LEU A 22 -13.29 -49.52 -11.42
N ASN A 23 -14.54 -49.12 -11.71
CA ASN A 23 -15.27 -48.12 -10.93
C ASN A 23 -15.49 -48.53 -9.46
N ALA A 24 -15.50 -49.83 -9.13
CA ALA A 24 -15.51 -50.28 -7.74
C ALA A 24 -14.12 -50.18 -7.11
N LYS A 25 -13.06 -50.62 -7.80
CA LYS A 25 -11.66 -50.52 -7.35
C LYS A 25 -11.22 -49.06 -7.12
N SER A 26 -11.73 -48.10 -7.90
CA SER A 26 -11.42 -46.68 -7.78
C SER A 26 -12.39 -45.88 -6.89
N SER A 27 -13.48 -46.48 -6.40
CA SER A 27 -14.48 -45.77 -5.58
C SER A 27 -14.00 -45.63 -4.14
N LYS A 28 -13.62 -44.40 -3.75
CA LYS A 28 -13.37 -44.03 -2.34
C LYS A 28 -14.56 -44.35 -1.41
N ASN A 29 -15.78 -44.28 -1.95
CA ASN A 29 -16.99 -44.64 -1.22
C ASN A 29 -17.13 -46.16 -1.18
N LEU A 30 -16.86 -46.74 -0.02
CA LEU A 30 -16.74 -48.18 0.22
C LEU A 30 -18.10 -48.89 0.15
N PHE A 31 -19.19 -48.22 0.53
CA PHE A 31 -20.54 -48.76 0.39
C PHE A 31 -21.01 -48.76 -1.08
N LYS A 32 -20.66 -47.73 -1.85
CA LYS A 32 -20.86 -47.72 -3.31
C LYS A 32 -20.04 -48.82 -3.99
N ALA A 33 -18.77 -48.99 -3.60
CA ALA A 33 -17.93 -50.09 -4.07
C ALA A 33 -18.55 -51.45 -3.73
N LYS A 34 -19.00 -51.67 -2.48
CA LYS A 34 -19.70 -52.89 -2.02
C LYS A 34 -20.92 -53.22 -2.86
N ASN A 35 -21.74 -52.22 -3.19
CA ASN A 35 -22.95 -52.42 -4.01
C ASN A 35 -22.62 -52.71 -5.49
N ILE A 36 -21.58 -52.08 -6.05
CA ILE A 36 -21.11 -52.40 -7.41
C ILE A 36 -20.52 -53.82 -7.45
N LEU A 37 -19.69 -54.19 -6.48
CA LEU A 37 -19.11 -55.53 -6.38
C LEU A 37 -20.17 -56.62 -6.17
N LYS A 38 -21.18 -56.38 -5.34
CA LYS A 38 -22.37 -57.25 -5.24
C LYS A 38 -23.07 -57.40 -6.59
N SER A 39 -23.36 -56.29 -7.29
CA SER A 39 -23.95 -56.34 -8.63
C SER A 39 -23.09 -57.12 -9.64
N CYS A 40 -21.76 -57.01 -9.55
CA CYS A 40 -20.84 -57.83 -10.37
C CYS A 40 -20.95 -59.32 -10.00
N ASN A 41 -20.94 -59.68 -8.73
CA ASN A 41 -21.09 -61.07 -8.26
C ASN A 41 -22.45 -61.66 -8.70
N GLU A 42 -23.55 -60.91 -8.52
CA GLU A 42 -24.89 -61.26 -9.01
C GLU A 42 -24.95 -61.41 -10.54
N THR A 43 -24.12 -60.67 -11.29
CA THR A 43 -24.04 -60.80 -12.76
C THR A 43 -23.27 -62.07 -13.16
N LEU A 44 -22.22 -62.44 -12.42
CA LEU A 44 -21.45 -63.69 -12.62
C LEU A 44 -22.22 -64.94 -12.17
N ASN A 45 -23.01 -64.85 -11.10
CA ASN A 45 -23.81 -65.97 -10.58
C ASN A 45 -25.06 -66.26 -11.43
N LYS A 46 -25.39 -65.38 -12.39
CA LYS A 46 -26.37 -65.64 -13.46
C LYS A 46 -25.76 -66.35 -14.68
N GLN A 47 -24.44 -66.53 -14.73
CA GLN A 47 -23.76 -67.31 -15.76
C GLN A 47 -23.60 -68.76 -15.30
N PRO A 48 -23.36 -69.73 -16.22
CA PRO A 48 -23.15 -71.13 -15.87
C PRO A 48 -22.08 -71.34 -14.76
N PRO A 49 -22.13 -72.43 -13.98
CA PRO A 49 -21.21 -72.67 -12.87
C PRO A 49 -19.73 -72.49 -13.27
N ASN A 50 -19.34 -73.11 -14.39
CA ASN A 50 -17.98 -73.13 -14.91
C ASN A 50 -17.56 -71.84 -15.65
N PHE A 51 -18.43 -70.83 -15.75
CA PHE A 51 -18.09 -69.58 -16.43
C PHE A 51 -17.09 -68.74 -15.61
N ASN A 52 -15.84 -68.71 -16.09
CA ASN A 52 -14.70 -67.97 -15.54
C ASN A 52 -14.61 -68.02 -13.99
N PRO A 53 -14.21 -69.16 -13.40
CA PRO A 53 -14.12 -69.33 -11.95
C PRO A 53 -13.07 -68.41 -11.31
N GLU A 54 -12.01 -68.05 -12.04
CA GLU A 54 -11.00 -67.12 -11.54
C GLU A 54 -11.60 -65.72 -11.34
N LEU A 55 -12.36 -65.20 -12.31
CA LEU A 55 -13.05 -63.91 -12.19
C LEU A 55 -14.10 -63.91 -11.08
N LYS A 56 -14.79 -65.05 -10.83
CA LYS A 56 -15.66 -65.24 -9.66
C LYS A 56 -14.87 -65.13 -8.35
N SER A 57 -13.74 -65.83 -8.25
CA SER A 57 -12.83 -65.77 -7.10
C SER A 57 -12.33 -64.34 -6.84
N GLN A 58 -11.80 -63.67 -7.86
CA GLN A 58 -11.33 -62.28 -7.79
C GLN A 58 -12.42 -61.32 -7.29
N VAL A 59 -13.68 -61.49 -7.72
CA VAL A 59 -14.80 -60.66 -7.23
C VAL A 59 -15.14 -60.96 -5.77
N ILE A 60 -15.06 -62.22 -5.33
CA ILE A 60 -15.26 -62.59 -3.92
C ILE A 60 -14.17 -61.97 -3.04
N SER A 61 -12.89 -62.12 -3.40
CA SER A 61 -11.78 -61.51 -2.64
C SER A 61 -11.86 -59.98 -2.62
N LEU A 62 -12.35 -59.33 -3.69
CA LEU A 62 -12.61 -57.88 -3.68
C LEU A 62 -13.78 -57.49 -2.76
N ILE A 63 -14.83 -58.31 -2.66
CA ILE A 63 -15.92 -58.11 -1.69
C ILE A 63 -15.40 -58.25 -0.26
N GLU A 64 -14.57 -59.25 0.00
CA GLU A 64 -13.96 -59.50 1.32
C GLU A 64 -13.01 -58.37 1.73
N ALA A 65 -12.06 -57.99 0.86
CA ALA A 65 -11.16 -56.88 1.10
C ALA A 65 -11.90 -55.55 1.32
N ASN A 66 -12.96 -55.28 0.54
CA ASN A 66 -13.79 -54.08 0.75
C ASN A 66 -14.63 -54.15 2.04
N ASN A 67 -15.12 -55.33 2.44
CA ASN A 67 -15.81 -55.52 3.73
C ASN A 67 -14.85 -55.34 4.91
N GLN A 68 -13.62 -55.85 4.81
CA GLN A 68 -12.59 -55.70 5.82
C GLN A 68 -12.18 -54.23 5.96
N LYS A 69 -11.94 -53.54 4.83
CA LYS A 69 -11.67 -52.10 4.81
C LYS A 69 -12.82 -51.27 5.39
N ILE A 70 -14.08 -51.65 5.17
CA ILE A 70 -15.23 -51.04 5.85
C ILE A 70 -15.13 -51.22 7.38
N LYS A 71 -14.83 -52.42 7.89
CA LYS A 71 -14.67 -52.64 9.35
C LYS A 71 -13.56 -51.77 9.93
N GLU A 72 -12.39 -51.74 9.27
CA GLU A 72 -11.22 -50.99 9.71
C GLU A 72 -11.48 -49.48 9.73
N THR A 73 -11.98 -48.92 8.63
CA THR A 73 -12.34 -47.49 8.55
C THR A 73 -13.51 -47.14 9.48
N THR A 74 -14.45 -48.05 9.73
CA THR A 74 -15.51 -47.84 10.74
C THR A 74 -14.91 -47.76 12.15
N LYS A 75 -13.94 -48.63 12.48
CA LYS A 75 -13.24 -48.61 13.78
C LYS A 75 -12.37 -47.36 13.94
N GLU A 76 -11.65 -46.95 12.90
CA GLU A 76 -10.87 -45.70 12.88
C GLU A 76 -11.76 -44.49 13.20
N ILE A 77 -12.84 -44.30 12.42
CA ILE A 77 -13.75 -43.17 12.59
C ILE A 77 -14.49 -43.24 13.95
N LEU A 78 -14.79 -44.43 14.47
CA LEU A 78 -15.34 -44.58 15.83
C LEU A 78 -14.37 -44.08 16.90
N MET A 79 -13.09 -44.44 16.84
CA MET A 79 -12.09 -43.92 17.78
C MET A 79 -11.88 -42.40 17.66
N GLU A 80 -12.01 -41.83 16.46
CA GLU A 80 -11.99 -40.37 16.27
C GLU A 80 -13.22 -39.69 16.89
N ILE A 81 -14.41 -40.28 16.71
CA ILE A 81 -15.65 -39.82 17.35
C ILE A 81 -15.55 -39.89 18.88
N GLU A 82 -15.03 -41.00 19.42
CA GLU A 82 -14.90 -41.24 20.85
C GLU A 82 -13.89 -40.28 21.50
N LYS A 83 -12.71 -40.05 20.90
CA LYS A 83 -11.76 -39.01 21.34
C LYS A 83 -12.34 -37.59 21.29
N VAL A 84 -13.22 -37.31 20.33
CA VAL A 84 -13.91 -36.02 20.24
C VAL A 84 -14.97 -35.88 21.35
N GLU A 85 -15.70 -36.97 21.68
CA GLU A 85 -16.67 -37.00 22.77
C GLU A 85 -16.02 -36.94 24.16
N GLU A 86 -14.85 -37.58 24.37
CA GLU A 86 -14.03 -37.41 25.57
C GLU A 86 -13.61 -35.94 25.76
N SER A 87 -13.10 -35.31 24.68
CA SER A 87 -12.65 -33.91 24.71
C SER A 87 -13.78 -32.88 24.93
N PHE A 88 -15.05 -33.31 24.90
CA PHE A 88 -16.19 -32.48 25.34
C PHE A 88 -16.16 -32.18 26.84
N SER A 89 -15.38 -32.91 27.63
CA SER A 89 -15.19 -32.71 29.08
C SER A 89 -14.01 -31.79 29.40
N SER A 90 -13.52 -31.02 28.43
CA SER A 90 -12.26 -30.27 28.52
C SER A 90 -12.41 -28.82 28.06
N LYS A 91 -11.47 -27.97 28.51
CA LYS A 91 -11.34 -26.56 28.07
C LYS A 91 -11.26 -26.39 26.55
N ASP A 92 -10.94 -27.46 25.82
CA ASP A 92 -10.82 -27.50 24.36
C ASP A 92 -12.15 -27.73 23.62
N PHE A 93 -13.32 -27.75 24.29
CA PHE A 93 -14.60 -28.06 23.64
C PHE A 93 -14.95 -27.13 22.45
N PHE A 94 -14.48 -25.88 22.45
CA PHE A 94 -14.61 -24.96 21.30
C PHE A 94 -13.95 -25.47 20.01
N LYS A 95 -13.00 -26.40 20.08
CA LYS A 95 -12.31 -27.01 18.92
C LYS A 95 -13.08 -28.21 18.32
N ILE A 96 -14.14 -28.67 18.98
CA ILE A 96 -14.96 -29.81 18.54
C ILE A 96 -15.71 -29.59 17.20
N PRO A 97 -16.21 -28.38 16.82
CA PRO A 97 -16.95 -28.22 15.56
C PRO A 97 -16.11 -28.61 14.33
N THR A 98 -14.85 -28.20 14.29
CA THR A 98 -13.92 -28.47 13.19
C THR A 98 -13.65 -29.98 13.07
N LYS A 99 -13.29 -30.64 14.17
CA LYS A 99 -13.06 -32.09 14.21
C LYS A 99 -14.30 -32.89 13.79
N LEU A 100 -15.51 -32.47 14.20
CA LEU A 100 -16.74 -33.12 13.78
C LEU A 100 -17.03 -32.96 12.29
N GLU A 101 -16.71 -31.82 11.67
CA GLU A 101 -16.90 -31.59 10.24
C GLU A 101 -15.86 -32.35 9.39
N GLU A 102 -14.62 -32.51 9.88
CA GLU A 102 -13.61 -33.41 9.31
C GLU A 102 -14.07 -34.88 9.35
N ILE A 103 -14.50 -35.37 10.51
CA ILE A 103 -15.06 -36.72 10.70
C ILE A 103 -16.28 -36.95 9.79
N LYS A 104 -17.21 -35.99 9.72
CA LYS A 104 -18.37 -36.00 8.84
C LYS A 104 -17.98 -36.06 7.36
N SER A 105 -16.90 -35.37 6.98
CA SER A 105 -16.36 -35.42 5.62
C SER A 105 -15.76 -36.79 5.29
N LYS A 106 -14.96 -37.39 6.20
CA LYS A 106 -14.52 -38.80 6.09
C LYS A 106 -15.70 -39.75 5.93
N ILE A 107 -16.76 -39.58 6.72
CA ILE A 107 -17.98 -40.42 6.65
C ILE A 107 -18.71 -40.27 5.31
N GLN A 108 -18.77 -39.07 4.73
CA GLN A 108 -19.38 -38.85 3.42
C GLN A 108 -18.54 -39.43 2.28
N GLU A 109 -17.22 -39.26 2.32
CA GLU A 109 -16.29 -39.80 1.32
C GLU A 109 -16.30 -41.33 1.31
N THR A 110 -16.26 -41.96 2.49
CA THR A 110 -16.28 -43.43 2.67
C THR A 110 -17.68 -44.04 2.54
N GLY A 111 -18.75 -43.27 2.79
CA GLY A 111 -20.14 -43.70 2.70
C GLY A 111 -20.70 -44.41 3.93
N ILE A 112 -20.00 -44.40 5.07
CA ILE A 112 -20.36 -45.13 6.30
C ILE A 112 -21.42 -44.34 7.10
N SER A 113 -22.58 -44.12 6.49
CA SER A 113 -23.60 -43.15 6.94
C SER A 113 -24.22 -43.44 8.31
N GLU A 114 -24.09 -44.67 8.82
CA GLU A 114 -24.51 -45.10 10.16
C GLU A 114 -23.87 -44.24 11.28
N LEU A 115 -22.61 -43.82 11.09
CA LEU A 115 -21.88 -43.00 12.06
C LEU A 115 -22.35 -41.54 12.13
N LEU A 116 -23.11 -41.04 11.15
CA LEU A 116 -23.63 -39.66 11.15
C LEU A 116 -24.54 -39.37 12.35
N ASN A 117 -25.18 -40.38 12.94
CA ASN A 117 -26.05 -40.18 14.11
C ASN A 117 -25.25 -39.98 15.40
N LYS A 118 -24.07 -40.61 15.57
CA LYS A 118 -23.14 -40.27 16.66
C LYS A 118 -22.65 -38.83 16.49
N VAL A 119 -22.15 -38.47 15.30
CA VAL A 119 -21.66 -37.11 14.99
C VAL A 119 -22.72 -36.04 15.32
N LYS A 120 -23.96 -36.19 14.82
CA LYS A 120 -25.07 -35.25 15.11
C LYS A 120 -25.35 -35.10 16.61
N SER A 121 -25.21 -36.16 17.40
CA SER A 121 -25.42 -36.12 18.85
C SER A 121 -24.41 -35.19 19.52
N ILE A 122 -23.11 -35.36 19.20
CA ILE A 122 -22.03 -34.54 19.72
C ILE A 122 -22.13 -33.10 19.18
N THR A 123 -22.49 -32.91 17.90
CA THR A 123 -22.79 -31.58 17.34
C THR A 123 -23.84 -30.86 18.17
N LYS A 124 -24.97 -31.53 18.48
CA LYS A 124 -26.08 -30.95 19.25
C LYS A 124 -25.72 -30.67 20.72
N LYS A 125 -24.88 -31.49 21.36
CA LYS A 125 -24.29 -31.19 22.68
C LYS A 125 -23.44 -29.92 22.63
N ASN A 126 -22.63 -29.79 21.58
CA ASN A 126 -21.70 -28.67 21.43
C ASN A 126 -22.40 -27.36 21.07
N GLU A 127 -23.35 -27.38 20.12
CA GLU A 127 -24.21 -26.23 19.78
C GLU A 127 -24.89 -25.65 21.03
N LYS A 128 -25.40 -26.51 21.92
CA LYS A 128 -26.01 -26.11 23.19
C LYS A 128 -25.02 -25.55 24.19
N SER A 129 -23.82 -26.14 24.29
CA SER A 129 -22.76 -25.65 25.17
C SER A 129 -22.25 -24.27 24.74
N ILE A 130 -22.01 -24.09 23.44
CA ILE A 130 -21.68 -22.80 22.83
C ILE A 130 -22.82 -21.80 23.06
N GLN A 131 -24.09 -22.18 22.85
CA GLN A 131 -25.21 -21.27 23.09
C GLN A 131 -25.40 -20.89 24.58
N ALA A 132 -25.10 -21.80 25.51
CA ALA A 132 -25.10 -21.50 26.94
C ALA A 132 -23.95 -20.54 27.31
N GLN A 133 -22.73 -20.79 26.82
CA GLN A 133 -21.57 -19.91 26.99
C GLN A 133 -21.80 -18.50 26.42
N ARG A 134 -22.36 -18.41 25.20
CA ARG A 134 -22.74 -17.13 24.56
C ARG A 134 -23.89 -16.39 25.25
N ASN A 135 -24.65 -17.08 26.10
CA ASN A 135 -25.61 -16.43 26.98
C ASN A 135 -24.94 -15.97 28.29
N LEU A 136 -24.03 -16.78 28.85
CA LEU A 136 -23.23 -16.48 30.03
C LEU A 136 -22.35 -15.22 29.84
N GLU A 137 -21.75 -15.04 28.67
CA GLU A 137 -20.92 -13.88 28.31
C GLU A 137 -21.66 -12.52 28.33
N ARG A 138 -22.98 -12.49 28.57
CA ARG A 138 -23.81 -11.28 28.65
C ARG A 138 -23.98 -10.73 30.06
N TYR A 139 -23.35 -11.35 31.05
CA TYR A 139 -23.49 -11.01 32.47
C TYR A 139 -22.14 -10.54 33.02
N GLU A 140 -22.07 -9.29 33.47
CA GLU A 140 -20.89 -8.77 34.16
C GLU A 140 -20.78 -9.37 35.58
N ILE A 141 -19.54 -9.65 36.00
CA ILE A 141 -19.20 -10.23 37.29
C ILE A 141 -17.89 -9.57 37.79
N PRO A 142 -17.85 -8.99 39.00
CA PRO A 142 -18.98 -8.75 39.90
C PRO A 142 -20.07 -7.88 39.26
N VAL A 143 -21.28 -7.91 39.83
CA VAL A 143 -22.37 -7.04 39.39
C VAL A 143 -21.94 -5.57 39.61
N PRO A 144 -22.15 -4.66 38.64
CA PRO A 144 -21.85 -3.24 38.83
C PRO A 144 -22.63 -2.67 40.03
N PRO A 145 -22.00 -1.94 40.96
CA PRO A 145 -22.68 -1.38 42.15
C PRO A 145 -23.66 -0.25 41.81
N ASP A 146 -23.62 0.23 40.57
CA ASP A 146 -24.40 1.30 39.97
C ASP A 146 -25.45 0.80 38.96
N ILE A 147 -25.70 -0.51 38.90
CA ILE A 147 -26.70 -1.12 37.98
C ILE A 147 -28.12 -0.60 38.25
N GLU A 148 -28.84 -0.21 37.19
CA GLU A 148 -30.26 0.17 37.32
C GLU A 148 -31.09 -1.04 37.77
N LEU A 149 -32.02 -0.83 38.72
CA LEU A 149 -32.87 -1.90 39.27
C LEU A 149 -33.68 -2.64 38.17
N GLU A 150 -34.17 -1.92 37.15
CA GLU A 150 -34.83 -2.54 35.99
C GLU A 150 -33.88 -3.44 35.18
N GLU A 151 -32.58 -3.14 35.14
CA GLU A 151 -31.59 -3.94 34.44
C GLU A 151 -31.14 -5.16 35.26
N LEU A 152 -31.03 -5.01 36.59
CA LEU A 152 -30.77 -6.12 37.50
C LEU A 152 -31.90 -7.16 37.47
N GLU A 153 -33.18 -6.73 37.56
CA GLU A 153 -34.35 -7.60 37.37
C GLU A 153 -34.31 -8.32 36.01
N LEU A 154 -33.94 -7.60 34.95
CA LEU A 154 -33.93 -8.07 33.58
C LEU A 154 -32.83 -9.12 33.32
N LYS A 155 -31.60 -8.84 33.78
CA LYS A 155 -30.47 -9.77 33.73
C LYS A 155 -30.81 -11.03 34.55
N PHE A 156 -31.28 -10.88 35.79
CA PHE A 156 -31.67 -12.01 36.65
C PHE A 156 -32.81 -12.85 36.05
N TYR A 157 -33.87 -12.24 35.50
CA TYR A 157 -34.96 -12.95 34.82
C TYR A 157 -34.45 -13.83 33.66
N SER A 158 -33.59 -13.25 32.81
CA SER A 158 -33.00 -13.96 31.67
C SER A 158 -32.11 -15.13 32.14
N LEU A 159 -31.31 -14.90 33.18
CA LEU A 159 -30.40 -15.90 33.76
C LEU A 159 -31.17 -17.06 34.39
N ASN A 160 -32.24 -16.79 35.15
CA ASN A 160 -33.15 -17.77 35.73
C ASN A 160 -33.82 -18.66 34.66
N LYS A 161 -34.17 -18.07 33.50
CA LYS A 161 -34.69 -18.83 32.35
C LYS A 161 -33.62 -19.76 31.78
N ILE A 162 -32.41 -19.25 31.52
CA ILE A 162 -31.28 -20.05 31.00
C ILE A 162 -30.99 -21.23 31.92
N LEU A 163 -30.97 -21.01 33.23
CA LEU A 163 -30.76 -22.03 34.25
C LEU A 163 -31.76 -23.19 34.10
N LYS A 164 -33.06 -22.87 33.99
CA LYS A 164 -34.16 -23.84 33.84
C LYS A 164 -34.12 -24.59 32.50
N ASP A 165 -33.76 -23.91 31.42
CA ASP A 165 -33.62 -24.54 30.10
C ASP A 165 -32.43 -25.54 30.12
N ILE A 166 -31.30 -25.18 30.75
CA ILE A 166 -30.13 -26.08 30.91
C ILE A 166 -30.44 -27.28 31.81
N GLN A 167 -31.09 -27.05 32.96
CA GLN A 167 -31.48 -28.10 33.91
C GLN A 167 -32.46 -29.11 33.30
N LYS A 168 -33.36 -28.68 32.41
CA LYS A 168 -34.26 -29.58 31.68
C LYS A 168 -33.55 -30.44 30.63
N GLU A 169 -32.54 -29.88 29.96
CA GLU A 169 -31.98 -30.51 28.76
C GLU A 169 -30.71 -31.33 29.01
N ASN A 170 -29.95 -31.05 30.07
CA ASN A 170 -28.80 -31.85 30.52
C ASN A 170 -27.72 -32.14 29.43
N LEU A 171 -27.62 -31.25 28.43
CA LEU A 171 -26.81 -31.39 27.21
C LEU A 171 -25.68 -30.34 27.10
N VAL A 172 -25.39 -29.63 28.19
CA VAL A 172 -24.38 -28.55 28.28
C VAL A 172 -23.16 -29.01 29.08
N HIS A 173 -21.98 -28.56 28.68
CA HIS A 173 -20.71 -28.81 29.38
C HIS A 173 -20.81 -28.53 30.91
N PRO A 174 -20.32 -29.44 31.79
CA PRO A 174 -20.39 -29.29 33.23
C PRO A 174 -19.88 -27.93 33.75
N ASP A 175 -18.67 -27.51 33.36
CA ASP A 175 -18.09 -26.22 33.76
C ASP A 175 -18.95 -25.01 33.39
N ILE A 176 -19.57 -24.99 32.20
CA ILE A 176 -20.43 -23.89 31.75
C ILE A 176 -21.70 -23.85 32.59
N ARG A 177 -22.29 -25.02 32.89
CA ARG A 177 -23.43 -25.14 33.79
C ARG A 177 -23.07 -24.67 35.20
N SER A 178 -21.95 -25.13 35.75
CA SER A 178 -21.46 -24.76 37.08
C SER A 178 -21.25 -23.24 37.19
N LYS A 179 -20.64 -22.62 36.18
CA LYS A 179 -20.51 -21.16 36.09
C LYS A 179 -21.87 -20.47 36.03
N ILE A 180 -22.82 -20.93 35.21
CA ILE A 180 -24.16 -20.32 35.15
C ILE A 180 -24.89 -20.46 36.50
N GLU A 181 -24.71 -21.56 37.23
CA GLU A 181 -25.20 -21.77 38.60
C GLU A 181 -24.49 -20.85 39.63
N GLU A 182 -23.22 -20.47 39.40
CA GLU A 182 -22.46 -19.48 40.17
C GLU A 182 -22.91 -18.03 39.90
N VAL A 183 -22.97 -17.61 38.61
CA VAL A 183 -23.48 -16.27 38.23
C VAL A 183 -24.89 -16.07 38.73
N TYR A 184 -25.72 -17.12 38.66
CA TYR A 184 -27.09 -17.07 39.16
C TYR A 184 -27.13 -16.68 40.63
N LYS A 185 -26.29 -17.29 41.49
CA LYS A 185 -26.17 -16.95 42.92
C LYS A 185 -25.65 -15.53 43.15
N ILE A 186 -24.71 -15.06 42.32
CA ILE A 186 -24.17 -13.70 42.42
C ILE A 186 -25.25 -12.66 42.12
N TYR A 187 -26.06 -12.86 41.06
CA TYR A 187 -27.18 -11.98 40.74
C TYR A 187 -28.37 -12.16 41.70
N GLU A 188 -28.59 -13.36 42.27
CA GLU A 188 -29.60 -13.62 43.30
C GLU A 188 -29.27 -12.85 44.59
N LYS A 189 -28.01 -12.92 45.07
CA LYS A 189 -27.53 -12.15 46.21
C LYS A 189 -27.59 -10.64 45.96
N SER A 190 -27.28 -10.18 44.75
CA SER A 190 -27.40 -8.76 44.39
C SER A 190 -28.87 -8.29 44.36
N MET A 191 -29.81 -9.13 43.91
CA MET A 191 -31.25 -8.86 44.00
C MET A 191 -31.74 -8.78 45.46
N GLU A 192 -31.21 -9.63 46.36
CA GLU A 192 -31.49 -9.57 47.80
C GLU A 192 -30.94 -8.28 48.44
N GLU A 193 -29.71 -7.88 48.08
CA GLU A 193 -29.08 -6.63 48.53
C GLU A 193 -29.85 -5.38 48.08
N HIS A 194 -30.51 -5.45 46.92
CA HIS A 194 -31.43 -4.42 46.42
C HIS A 194 -32.89 -4.58 46.94
N GLY A 195 -33.15 -5.50 47.87
CA GLY A 195 -34.44 -5.67 48.55
C GLY A 195 -35.53 -6.42 47.76
N LEU A 196 -35.20 -7.06 46.64
CA LEU A 196 -36.15 -7.75 45.75
C LEU A 196 -36.35 -9.23 46.11
N THR A 197 -36.69 -9.51 47.37
CA THR A 197 -36.77 -10.87 47.92
C THR A 197 -37.94 -11.71 47.38
N ASP A 198 -39.09 -11.11 47.05
CA ASP A 198 -40.27 -11.83 46.55
C ASP A 198 -40.27 -12.01 45.02
N THR A 199 -39.30 -12.80 44.55
CA THR A 199 -39.06 -13.08 43.12
C THR A 199 -40.29 -13.56 42.35
N LYS A 200 -41.26 -14.22 43.01
CA LYS A 200 -42.49 -14.68 42.35
C LYS A 200 -43.46 -13.54 41.99
N LYS A 201 -43.41 -12.39 42.69
CA LYS A 201 -44.32 -11.25 42.42
C LYS A 201 -43.78 -10.31 41.33
N SER A 202 -42.46 -10.08 41.21
CA SER A 202 -41.90 -9.25 40.14
C SER A 202 -42.01 -9.91 38.76
N LEU A 203 -41.79 -11.24 38.69
CA LEU A 203 -41.85 -12.07 37.48
C LEU A 203 -43.15 -11.94 36.64
N GLY A 204 -44.25 -11.47 37.24
CA GLY A 204 -45.59 -11.49 36.65
C GLY A 204 -45.96 -10.32 35.73
N LYS A 205 -45.37 -9.13 35.87
CA LYS A 205 -45.88 -7.91 35.21
C LYS A 205 -45.13 -7.45 33.95
N ASN A 206 -43.87 -7.82 33.78
CA ASN A 206 -42.96 -7.08 32.90
C ASN A 206 -42.88 -7.56 31.44
N LEU A 207 -43.95 -7.28 30.67
CA LEU A 207 -43.92 -7.29 29.20
C LEU A 207 -42.85 -6.32 28.63
N LYS A 208 -42.63 -5.18 29.30
CA LYS A 208 -41.56 -4.21 28.96
C LYS A 208 -40.16 -4.85 29.04
N LEU A 209 -39.80 -5.47 30.16
CA LEU A 209 -38.46 -6.10 30.30
C LEU A 209 -38.28 -7.22 29.27
N LYS A 210 -39.30 -8.05 29.01
CA LYS A 210 -39.25 -9.05 27.93
C LYS A 210 -38.97 -8.43 26.56
N ALA A 211 -39.57 -7.27 26.24
CA ALA A 211 -39.30 -6.55 25.01
C ALA A 211 -37.87 -5.94 24.98
N LYS A 212 -37.39 -5.41 26.10
CA LYS A 212 -36.02 -4.87 26.26
C LYS A 212 -34.96 -5.96 26.03
N VAL A 213 -35.06 -7.12 26.71
CA VAL A 213 -34.23 -8.33 26.47
C VAL A 213 -34.24 -8.75 25.00
N LEU A 214 -35.43 -8.81 24.39
CA LEU A 214 -35.56 -9.20 22.98
C LEU A 214 -34.84 -8.22 22.07
N SER A 215 -34.94 -6.90 22.31
CA SER A 215 -34.26 -5.88 21.52
C SER A 215 -32.73 -5.93 21.64
N GLU A 216 -32.20 -6.12 22.85
CA GLU A 216 -30.76 -6.26 23.12
C GLU A 216 -30.21 -7.53 22.47
N SER A 217 -30.89 -8.67 22.66
CA SER A 217 -30.52 -9.94 22.01
C SER A 217 -30.60 -9.87 20.49
N HIS A 218 -31.53 -9.08 19.92
CA HIS A 218 -31.62 -8.85 18.49
C HIS A 218 -30.47 -7.97 17.97
N ASN A 219 -30.08 -6.93 18.69
CA ASN A 219 -28.93 -6.10 18.34
C ASN A 219 -27.61 -6.90 18.40
N ILE A 220 -27.37 -7.65 19.48
CA ILE A 220 -26.21 -8.55 19.60
C ILE A 220 -26.21 -9.59 18.47
N SER A 221 -27.37 -10.20 18.16
CA SER A 221 -27.51 -11.15 17.06
C SER A 221 -27.22 -10.52 15.69
N LYS A 222 -27.72 -9.32 15.43
CA LYS A 222 -27.49 -8.57 14.18
C LYS A 222 -26.02 -8.21 13.98
N ILE A 223 -25.32 -7.83 15.05
CA ILE A 223 -23.89 -7.50 15.04
C ILE A 223 -23.04 -8.76 14.82
N ASN A 224 -23.27 -9.83 15.59
CA ASN A 224 -22.57 -11.10 15.38
C ASN A 224 -22.84 -11.68 13.99
N LYS A 225 -24.07 -11.57 13.46
CA LYS A 225 -24.39 -11.99 12.07
C LYS A 225 -23.63 -11.18 11.01
N LYS A 226 -23.34 -9.91 11.26
CA LYS A 226 -22.50 -9.07 10.37
C LYS A 226 -21.03 -9.48 10.45
N PHE A 227 -20.52 -9.71 11.67
CA PHE A 227 -19.16 -10.22 11.92
C PHE A 227 -18.94 -11.59 11.27
N ASP A 228 -19.84 -12.55 11.51
CA ASP A 228 -19.84 -13.87 10.86
C ASP A 228 -19.95 -13.77 9.33
N GLY A 229 -20.73 -12.80 8.82
CA GLY A 229 -20.82 -12.52 7.39
C GLY A 229 -19.47 -12.14 6.77
N PHE A 230 -18.70 -11.29 7.44
CA PHE A 230 -17.35 -10.92 7.00
C PHE A 230 -16.33 -12.06 7.21
N LEU A 231 -16.34 -12.72 8.37
CA LEU A 231 -15.44 -13.85 8.65
C LEU A 231 -15.65 -15.03 7.67
N ALA A 232 -16.91 -15.31 7.30
CA ALA A 232 -17.23 -16.29 6.26
C ALA A 232 -16.84 -15.80 4.85
N SER A 233 -16.97 -14.50 4.55
CA SER A 233 -16.53 -13.94 3.27
C SER A 233 -15.01 -14.00 3.11
N ALA A 234 -14.26 -13.74 4.19
CA ALA A 234 -12.81 -13.90 4.24
C ALA A 234 -12.39 -15.36 4.01
N LYS A 235 -13.03 -16.32 4.70
CA LYS A 235 -12.75 -17.76 4.57
C LYS A 235 -13.05 -18.34 3.19
N ASN A 236 -14.05 -17.80 2.50
CA ASN A 236 -14.44 -18.25 1.15
C ASN A 236 -13.70 -17.50 0.02
N SER A 237 -12.88 -16.48 0.33
CA SER A 237 -12.12 -15.74 -0.67
C SER A 237 -10.83 -16.46 -1.05
N ILE A 238 -10.64 -16.74 -2.33
CA ILE A 238 -9.36 -17.22 -2.89
C ILE A 238 -8.38 -16.05 -3.05
N ASP A 239 -8.89 -14.83 -3.29
CA ASP A 239 -8.12 -13.59 -3.28
C ASP A 239 -7.74 -13.26 -1.82
N LEU A 240 -6.43 -13.25 -1.54
CA LEU A 240 -5.90 -13.07 -0.17
C LEU A 240 -5.91 -11.61 0.28
N LEU A 241 -5.87 -10.64 -0.63
CA LEU A 241 -6.04 -9.23 -0.29
C LEU A 241 -7.49 -8.96 0.07
N LYS A 242 -8.43 -9.48 -0.73
CA LYS A 242 -9.87 -9.39 -0.45
C LYS A 242 -10.27 -10.16 0.80
N ALA A 243 -9.60 -11.27 1.11
CA ALA A 243 -9.73 -11.94 2.40
C ALA A 243 -9.29 -11.02 3.56
N LYS A 244 -8.20 -10.25 3.39
CA LYS A 244 -7.69 -9.29 4.38
C LYS A 244 -8.65 -8.12 4.56
N GLU A 245 -9.18 -7.54 3.48
CA GLU A 245 -10.22 -6.49 3.52
C GLU A 245 -11.45 -6.92 4.34
N PHE A 246 -11.92 -8.17 4.18
CA PHE A 246 -13.01 -8.71 4.99
C PHE A 246 -12.62 -8.93 6.46
N MET A 247 -11.38 -9.29 6.75
CA MET A 247 -10.90 -9.40 8.14
C MET A 247 -10.78 -8.03 8.80
N GLU A 248 -10.26 -7.01 8.12
CA GLU A 248 -10.22 -5.62 8.62
C GLU A 248 -11.62 -5.06 8.89
N GLN A 249 -12.61 -5.45 8.08
CA GLN A 249 -14.03 -5.11 8.31
C GLN A 249 -14.65 -5.85 9.50
N ALA A 250 -14.20 -7.08 9.80
CA ALA A 250 -14.58 -7.82 11.02
C ALA A 250 -13.89 -7.23 12.27
N GLU A 251 -12.61 -6.88 12.15
CA GLU A 251 -11.81 -6.20 13.19
C GLU A 251 -12.40 -4.83 13.55
N THR A 252 -12.86 -4.07 12.56
CA THR A 252 -13.56 -2.80 12.77
C THR A 252 -14.85 -2.97 13.60
N ILE A 253 -15.56 -4.10 13.47
CA ILE A 253 -16.72 -4.42 14.32
C ILE A 253 -16.26 -4.81 15.74
N LEU A 254 -15.19 -5.60 15.84
CA LEU A 254 -14.62 -6.07 17.10
C LEU A 254 -14.10 -4.94 17.99
N ASN A 255 -13.40 -3.97 17.39
CA ASN A 255 -12.75 -2.87 18.09
C ASN A 255 -13.68 -1.65 18.28
N GLY A 256 -14.67 -1.46 17.40
CA GLY A 256 -15.47 -0.24 17.36
C GLY A 256 -16.64 -0.14 18.34
N ASN A 257 -16.79 -1.06 19.30
CA ASN A 257 -18.00 -1.16 20.14
C ASN A 257 -17.71 -1.72 21.55
N GLU A 258 -17.40 -0.85 22.52
CA GLU A 258 -17.25 -1.24 23.94
C GLU A 258 -18.51 -1.88 24.54
N SER A 259 -19.69 -1.54 24.01
CA SER A 259 -21.00 -1.98 24.50
C SER A 259 -21.65 -3.13 23.71
N THR A 260 -20.94 -3.80 22.80
CA THR A 260 -21.55 -4.88 21.98
C THR A 260 -20.74 -6.18 22.01
N LEU A 261 -21.37 -7.23 22.53
CA LEU A 261 -20.74 -8.53 22.72
C LEU A 261 -20.55 -9.29 21.39
N ILE A 262 -19.33 -9.28 20.84
CA ILE A 262 -18.86 -10.36 19.97
C ILE A 262 -18.46 -11.55 20.86
N TYR A 263 -18.98 -12.73 20.55
CA TYR A 263 -18.79 -13.93 21.37
C TYR A 263 -17.33 -14.42 21.39
N GLN A 264 -16.86 -14.97 22.51
CA GLN A 264 -15.46 -15.36 22.68
C GLN A 264 -15.00 -16.41 21.65
N ASP A 265 -15.86 -17.39 21.33
CA ASP A 265 -15.57 -18.40 20.30
C ASP A 265 -15.32 -17.76 18.92
N LYS A 266 -16.00 -16.65 18.63
CA LYS A 266 -15.86 -15.87 17.39
C LYS A 266 -14.64 -14.96 17.38
N LYS A 267 -14.22 -14.43 18.53
CA LYS A 267 -12.91 -13.75 18.67
C LYS A 267 -11.76 -14.71 18.38
N GLU A 268 -11.80 -15.92 18.94
CA GLU A 268 -10.79 -16.95 18.68
C GLU A 268 -10.81 -17.45 17.22
N GLU A 269 -12.00 -17.63 16.63
CA GLU A 269 -12.14 -18.04 15.22
C GLU A 269 -11.57 -16.98 14.26
N PHE A 270 -11.74 -15.69 14.59
CA PHE A 270 -11.14 -14.56 13.88
C PHE A 270 -9.61 -14.55 14.02
N LEU A 271 -9.08 -14.56 15.25
CA LEU A 271 -7.64 -14.44 15.50
C LEU A 271 -6.84 -15.54 14.79
N LYS A 272 -7.28 -16.80 14.92
CA LYS A 272 -6.64 -17.97 14.28
C LYS A 272 -6.68 -17.90 12.75
N PHE A 273 -7.72 -17.30 12.16
CA PHE A 273 -7.78 -17.11 10.70
C PHE A 273 -6.93 -15.91 10.25
N PHE A 274 -6.89 -14.82 11.02
CA PHE A 274 -6.08 -13.65 10.72
C PHE A 274 -4.58 -13.96 10.74
N GLU A 275 -4.11 -14.69 11.77
CA GLU A 275 -2.75 -15.20 11.86
C GLU A 275 -2.39 -16.10 10.67
N ASN A 276 -3.26 -17.06 10.33
CA ASN A 276 -3.07 -17.97 9.20
C ASN A 276 -3.03 -17.22 7.84
N LEU A 277 -3.86 -16.19 7.68
CA LEU A 277 -3.86 -15.33 6.49
C LEU A 277 -2.58 -14.51 6.38
N ASN A 278 -2.12 -13.90 7.47
CA ASN A 278 -0.87 -13.13 7.50
C ASN A 278 0.35 -14.03 7.27
N LEU A 279 0.38 -15.25 7.82
CA LEU A 279 1.41 -16.26 7.53
C LEU A 279 1.43 -16.65 6.05
N LYS A 280 0.26 -16.84 5.42
CA LYS A 280 0.16 -17.10 3.97
C LYS A 280 0.65 -15.91 3.13
N LEU A 281 0.30 -14.68 3.49
CA LEU A 281 0.76 -13.48 2.79
C LEU A 281 2.28 -13.30 2.92
N LYS A 282 2.85 -13.52 4.12
CA LYS A 282 4.30 -13.52 4.37
C LYS A 282 5.01 -14.58 3.53
N LYS A 283 4.50 -15.82 3.56
CA LYS A 283 5.05 -16.91 2.74
C LYS A 283 4.97 -16.61 1.23
N TRP A 284 3.86 -16.08 0.71
CA TRP A 284 3.78 -15.72 -0.70
C TRP A 284 4.79 -14.65 -1.12
N LYS A 285 5.16 -13.74 -0.21
CA LYS A 285 6.26 -12.81 -0.46
C LYS A 285 7.61 -13.55 -0.47
N GLU A 286 7.89 -14.37 0.53
CA GLU A 286 9.15 -15.15 0.64
C GLU A 286 9.36 -16.10 -0.55
N ASP A 287 8.32 -16.83 -0.96
CA ASP A 287 8.30 -17.69 -2.15
C ASP A 287 8.50 -16.87 -3.45
N THR A 288 7.98 -15.63 -3.51
CA THR A 288 8.18 -14.71 -4.64
C THR A 288 9.62 -14.22 -4.71
N ASP A 289 10.14 -13.65 -3.63
CA ASP A 289 11.49 -13.09 -3.55
C ASP A 289 12.54 -14.17 -3.86
N SER A 290 12.34 -15.39 -3.32
CA SER A 290 13.15 -16.57 -3.63
C SER A 290 13.07 -16.99 -5.11
N THR A 291 11.86 -17.06 -5.69
CA THR A 291 11.69 -17.50 -7.09
C THR A 291 12.21 -16.46 -8.08
N VAL A 292 12.09 -15.16 -7.77
CA VAL A 292 12.70 -14.07 -8.55
C VAL A 292 14.22 -14.20 -8.52
N LYS A 293 14.84 -14.29 -7.34
CA LYS A 293 16.29 -14.44 -7.22
C LYS A 293 16.82 -15.69 -7.95
N ASN A 294 16.18 -16.84 -7.77
CA ASN A 294 16.55 -18.07 -8.49
C ASN A 294 16.43 -17.91 -10.01
N SER A 295 15.53 -17.04 -10.49
CA SER A 295 15.40 -16.72 -11.92
C SER A 295 16.49 -15.75 -12.38
N GLU A 296 16.94 -14.82 -11.55
CA GLU A 296 18.09 -13.94 -11.81
C GLU A 296 19.40 -14.74 -11.86
N ASP A 297 19.62 -15.65 -10.90
CA ASP A 297 20.74 -16.61 -10.88
C ASP A 297 20.75 -17.56 -12.09
N LEU A 298 19.60 -17.79 -12.73
CA LEU A 298 19.49 -18.53 -14.01
C LEU A 298 19.80 -17.63 -15.21
N MET A 299 19.40 -16.36 -15.19
CA MET A 299 19.67 -15.42 -16.29
C MET A 299 21.15 -15.00 -16.35
N GLU A 300 21.83 -14.83 -15.21
CA GLU A 300 23.30 -14.65 -15.16
C GLU A 300 24.06 -15.88 -15.70
N LYS A 301 23.40 -17.05 -15.75
CA LYS A 301 23.89 -18.30 -16.38
C LYS A 301 23.32 -18.54 -17.78
N PHE A 302 22.69 -17.52 -18.38
CA PHE A 302 22.06 -17.52 -19.71
C PHE A 302 20.88 -18.50 -19.91
N ASN A 303 20.34 -19.09 -18.84
CA ASN A 303 19.20 -20.02 -18.87
C ASN A 303 17.84 -19.29 -18.90
N PHE A 304 17.69 -18.32 -19.81
CA PHE A 304 16.52 -17.44 -19.91
C PHE A 304 15.19 -18.19 -20.07
N SER A 305 15.16 -19.29 -20.83
CA SER A 305 13.95 -20.11 -21.01
C SER A 305 13.41 -20.68 -19.69
N GLU A 306 14.29 -21.14 -18.79
CA GLU A 306 13.87 -21.68 -17.50
C GLU A 306 13.53 -20.57 -16.49
N ALA A 307 14.29 -19.47 -16.48
CA ALA A 307 13.94 -18.26 -15.71
C ALA A 307 12.54 -17.74 -16.10
N ARG A 308 12.28 -17.59 -17.41
CA ARG A 308 10.98 -17.18 -17.96
C ARG A 308 9.85 -18.16 -17.57
N LYS A 309 10.11 -19.47 -17.61
CA LYS A 309 9.15 -20.51 -17.19
C LYS A 309 8.80 -20.40 -15.70
N ASN A 310 9.80 -20.19 -14.84
CA ASN A 310 9.61 -20.02 -13.40
C ASN A 310 8.84 -18.74 -13.07
N LEU A 311 9.25 -17.60 -13.65
CA LEU A 311 8.56 -16.32 -13.49
C LEU A 311 7.11 -16.35 -14.02
N ASN A 312 6.85 -16.98 -15.17
CA ASN A 312 5.50 -17.11 -15.72
C ASN A 312 4.58 -18.00 -14.85
N LYS A 313 5.11 -19.09 -14.29
CA LYS A 313 4.36 -19.93 -13.34
C LYS A 313 4.00 -19.13 -12.08
N LEU A 314 4.98 -18.47 -11.47
CA LEU A 314 4.81 -17.59 -10.31
C LEU A 314 3.77 -16.49 -10.60
N ASN A 315 3.84 -15.85 -11.76
CA ASN A 315 2.89 -14.82 -12.20
C ASN A 315 1.44 -15.36 -12.27
N ALA A 316 1.25 -16.58 -12.80
CA ALA A 316 -0.06 -17.22 -12.86
C ALA A 316 -0.61 -17.57 -11.46
N ASP A 317 0.23 -18.10 -10.57
CA ASP A 317 -0.15 -18.40 -9.19
C ASP A 317 -0.46 -17.11 -8.39
N LEU A 318 0.37 -16.06 -8.48
CA LEU A 318 0.12 -14.77 -7.81
C LEU A 318 -1.17 -14.09 -8.31
N LYS A 319 -1.48 -14.17 -9.61
CA LYS A 319 -2.76 -13.71 -10.18
C LYS A 319 -3.96 -14.45 -9.59
N LYS A 320 -3.85 -15.77 -9.43
CA LYS A 320 -4.90 -16.63 -8.84
C LYS A 320 -5.22 -16.27 -7.38
N TYR A 321 -4.24 -15.78 -6.61
CA TYR A 321 -4.42 -15.33 -5.22
C TYR A 321 -4.64 -13.81 -5.06
N GLY A 322 -4.80 -13.05 -6.16
CA GLY A 322 -5.12 -11.62 -6.13
C GLY A 322 -3.95 -10.69 -5.81
N LEU A 323 -2.71 -11.18 -5.77
CA LEU A 323 -1.53 -10.48 -5.23
C LEU A 323 -0.92 -9.47 -6.22
N LYS A 324 -1.71 -8.47 -6.62
CA LYS A 324 -1.44 -7.50 -7.70
C LYS A 324 -0.04 -6.86 -7.68
N ASN A 325 0.44 -6.44 -6.51
CA ASN A 325 1.73 -5.75 -6.39
C ASN A 325 2.91 -6.71 -6.70
N LEU A 326 2.82 -7.97 -6.26
CA LEU A 326 3.81 -9.00 -6.59
C LEU A 326 3.71 -9.41 -8.07
N VAL A 327 2.49 -9.45 -8.63
CA VAL A 327 2.29 -9.65 -10.08
C VAL A 327 2.98 -8.56 -10.91
N GLN A 328 2.93 -7.29 -10.49
CA GLN A 328 3.63 -6.19 -11.17
C GLN A 328 5.15 -6.36 -11.11
N LEU A 329 5.71 -6.69 -9.94
CA LEU A 329 7.15 -6.95 -9.78
C LEU A 329 7.62 -8.11 -10.68
N VAL A 330 6.89 -9.22 -10.69
CA VAL A 330 7.22 -10.39 -11.53
C VAL A 330 7.05 -10.09 -13.02
N ASN A 331 6.06 -9.27 -13.42
CA ASN A 331 5.94 -8.80 -14.82
C ASN A 331 7.19 -8.00 -15.26
N MET A 332 7.72 -7.11 -14.40
CA MET A 332 8.94 -6.37 -14.72
C MET A 332 10.15 -7.29 -14.91
N LYS A 333 10.32 -8.30 -14.04
CA LYS A 333 11.41 -9.27 -14.19
C LYS A 333 11.22 -10.20 -15.40
N ILE A 334 10.00 -10.45 -15.86
CA ILE A 334 9.73 -11.11 -17.17
C ILE A 334 10.16 -10.22 -18.34
N ILE A 335 9.90 -8.91 -18.29
CA ILE A 335 10.33 -7.96 -19.33
C ILE A 335 11.87 -7.90 -19.39
N ILE A 336 12.53 -7.81 -18.24
CA ILE A 336 13.99 -7.87 -18.10
C ILE A 336 14.54 -9.17 -18.71
N CYS A 337 13.95 -10.32 -18.37
CA CYS A 337 14.33 -11.63 -18.95
C CYS A 337 14.20 -11.64 -20.48
N ASN A 338 13.11 -11.12 -21.03
CA ASN A 338 12.87 -11.09 -22.47
C ASN A 338 13.88 -10.20 -23.23
N ALA A 339 14.22 -9.03 -22.69
CA ALA A 339 15.19 -8.13 -23.30
C ALA A 339 16.61 -8.72 -23.25
N ASN A 340 17.01 -9.26 -22.10
CA ASN A 340 18.35 -9.85 -21.93
C ASN A 340 18.52 -11.12 -22.79
N GLU A 341 17.47 -11.94 -22.98
CA GLU A 341 17.51 -13.07 -23.92
C GLU A 341 17.70 -12.60 -25.39
N GLN A 342 17.03 -11.52 -25.81
CA GLN A 342 17.20 -10.96 -27.15
C GLN A 342 18.62 -10.40 -27.38
N ILE A 343 19.15 -9.66 -26.39
CA ILE A 343 20.52 -9.13 -26.42
C ILE A 343 21.54 -10.28 -26.46
N TYR A 344 21.34 -11.34 -25.67
CA TYR A 344 22.21 -12.52 -25.66
C TYR A 344 22.21 -13.27 -27.01
N ASN A 345 21.05 -13.39 -27.66
CA ASN A 345 20.97 -14.00 -28.99
C ASN A 345 21.72 -13.15 -30.05
N GLU A 346 21.64 -11.83 -29.98
CA GLU A 346 22.43 -10.94 -30.86
C GLU A 346 23.94 -11.02 -30.58
N ILE A 347 24.36 -11.13 -29.31
CA ILE A 347 25.75 -11.40 -28.91
C ILE A 347 26.26 -12.72 -29.51
N LYS A 348 25.43 -13.76 -29.53
CA LYS A 348 25.78 -15.06 -30.14
C LYS A 348 25.98 -14.94 -31.65
N VAL A 349 25.13 -14.20 -32.35
CA VAL A 349 25.30 -13.90 -33.79
C VAL A 349 26.58 -13.09 -34.05
N ILE A 350 26.91 -12.12 -33.21
CA ILE A 350 28.17 -11.35 -33.32
C ILE A 350 29.39 -12.27 -33.14
N LYS A 351 29.34 -13.22 -32.20
CA LYS A 351 30.40 -14.23 -32.01
C LYS A 351 30.58 -15.13 -33.22
N GLU A 352 29.50 -15.65 -33.79
CA GLU A 352 29.53 -16.48 -35.00
C GLU A 352 30.14 -15.71 -36.20
N ILE A 353 29.85 -14.41 -36.34
CA ILE A 353 30.46 -13.56 -37.37
C ILE A 353 31.95 -13.29 -37.07
N PHE A 354 32.31 -13.07 -35.80
CA PHE A 354 33.71 -12.87 -35.38
C PHE A 354 34.57 -14.12 -35.59
N GLU A 355 34.05 -15.30 -35.25
CA GLU A 355 34.69 -16.60 -35.45
C GLU A 355 34.86 -16.93 -36.95
N SER A 356 33.96 -16.43 -37.82
CA SER A 356 34.12 -16.47 -39.28
C SER A 356 35.22 -15.55 -39.83
N LYS A 357 35.92 -14.81 -38.95
CA LYS A 357 36.93 -13.77 -39.25
C LYS A 357 36.42 -12.55 -40.02
N SER A 358 35.10 -12.38 -40.19
CA SER A 358 34.55 -11.20 -40.87
C SER A 358 34.44 -10.01 -39.90
N TYR A 359 35.58 -9.54 -39.39
CA TYR A 359 35.66 -8.61 -38.26
C TYR A 359 34.95 -7.28 -38.49
N PHE A 360 34.93 -6.77 -39.73
CA PHE A 360 34.17 -5.56 -40.09
C PHE A 360 32.65 -5.78 -39.98
N LYS A 361 32.14 -6.95 -40.40
CA LYS A 361 30.71 -7.30 -40.28
C LYS A 361 30.34 -7.54 -38.81
N ALA A 362 31.23 -8.12 -38.01
CA ALA A 362 31.05 -8.25 -36.56
C ALA A 362 30.97 -6.87 -35.88
N HIS A 363 31.84 -5.92 -36.27
CA HIS A 363 31.81 -4.54 -35.79
C HIS A 363 30.51 -3.80 -36.15
N ILE A 364 30.06 -3.85 -37.42
CA ILE A 364 28.77 -3.26 -37.84
C ILE A 364 27.60 -3.85 -37.04
N LYS A 365 27.58 -5.17 -36.84
CA LYS A 365 26.52 -5.85 -36.09
C LYS A 365 26.56 -5.52 -34.59
N LEU A 366 27.75 -5.26 -34.03
CA LEU A 366 27.95 -4.80 -32.65
C LEU A 366 27.49 -3.34 -32.45
N GLU A 367 27.78 -2.43 -33.37
CA GLU A 367 27.22 -1.06 -33.32
C GLU A 367 25.70 -1.06 -33.49
N SER A 368 25.16 -1.93 -34.36
CA SER A 368 23.71 -2.15 -34.48
C SER A 368 23.10 -2.67 -33.16
N LEU A 369 23.78 -3.56 -32.43
CA LEU A 369 23.35 -4.02 -31.11
C LEU A 369 23.40 -2.89 -30.06
N LYS A 370 24.48 -2.10 -30.01
CA LYS A 370 24.58 -0.92 -29.14
C LYS A 370 23.44 0.07 -29.40
N GLN A 371 23.13 0.35 -30.67
CA GLN A 371 22.01 1.19 -31.06
C GLN A 371 20.66 0.56 -30.66
N MET A 372 20.49 -0.76 -30.81
CA MET A 372 19.28 -1.46 -30.37
C MET A 372 19.07 -1.36 -28.84
N ILE A 373 20.15 -1.53 -28.07
CA ILE A 373 20.15 -1.35 -26.61
C ILE A 373 19.73 0.08 -26.25
N SER A 374 20.39 1.08 -26.85
CA SER A 374 20.13 2.50 -26.60
C SER A 374 18.69 2.92 -26.97
N THR A 375 18.10 2.35 -28.02
CA THR A 375 16.77 2.74 -28.53
C THR A 375 15.60 1.92 -27.96
N LYS A 376 15.77 0.62 -27.72
CA LYS A 376 14.67 -0.28 -27.28
C LYS A 376 14.76 -0.71 -25.81
N PHE A 377 15.95 -0.66 -25.20
CA PHE A 377 16.21 -1.26 -23.89
C PHE A 377 16.86 -0.29 -22.89
N SER A 378 16.87 1.02 -23.17
CA SER A 378 17.49 2.06 -22.34
C SER A 378 16.94 2.16 -20.91
N SER A 379 15.69 1.74 -20.69
CA SER A 379 15.04 1.65 -19.37
C SER A 379 15.04 0.25 -18.76
N VAL A 380 15.69 -0.73 -19.39
CA VAL A 380 15.67 -2.14 -18.96
C VAL A 380 17.00 -2.51 -18.31
N GLU A 381 16.92 -3.09 -17.11
CA GLU A 381 18.07 -3.59 -16.37
C GLU A 381 18.80 -4.69 -17.17
N MET A 382 20.03 -4.39 -17.61
CA MET A 382 20.88 -5.35 -18.31
C MET A 382 21.83 -6.06 -17.33
N ILE A 383 21.84 -7.38 -17.45
CA ILE A 383 22.46 -8.35 -16.55
C ILE A 383 24.00 -8.32 -16.68
N LYS A 384 24.72 -8.61 -15.59
CA LYS A 384 26.17 -8.29 -15.47
C LYS A 384 27.00 -9.08 -16.47
N SER A 385 26.77 -10.38 -16.57
CA SER A 385 27.48 -11.25 -17.52
C SER A 385 27.21 -10.91 -19.00
N ILE A 386 26.06 -10.30 -19.33
CA ILE A 386 25.79 -9.77 -20.67
C ILE A 386 26.63 -8.52 -20.95
N LYS A 387 26.68 -7.56 -20.02
CA LYS A 387 27.53 -6.37 -20.15
C LYS A 387 29.00 -6.74 -20.33
N GLU A 388 29.47 -7.73 -19.56
CA GLU A 388 30.83 -8.26 -19.66
C GLU A 388 31.08 -8.88 -21.04
N GLN A 389 30.18 -9.71 -21.57
CA GLN A 389 30.33 -10.26 -22.93
C GLN A 389 30.30 -9.20 -24.03
N ILE A 390 29.51 -8.12 -23.90
CA ILE A 390 29.52 -7.01 -24.86
C ILE A 390 30.88 -6.29 -24.83
N ASN A 391 31.40 -5.98 -23.63
CA ASN A 391 32.68 -5.29 -23.49
C ASN A 391 33.84 -6.14 -24.03
N THR A 392 33.92 -7.43 -23.67
CA THR A 392 34.92 -8.35 -24.22
C THR A 392 34.84 -8.46 -25.74
N LEU A 393 33.64 -8.42 -26.33
CA LEU A 393 33.49 -8.39 -27.80
C LEU A 393 33.94 -7.07 -28.43
N ILE A 394 33.70 -5.92 -27.79
CA ILE A 394 34.23 -4.62 -28.24
C ILE A 394 35.76 -4.70 -28.34
N ASP A 395 36.41 -5.18 -27.27
CA ASP A 395 37.86 -5.27 -27.19
C ASP A 395 38.42 -6.27 -28.23
N GLN A 396 37.86 -7.48 -28.29
CA GLN A 396 38.29 -8.53 -29.24
C GLN A 396 38.11 -8.13 -30.71
N ILE A 397 36.99 -7.50 -31.07
CA ILE A 397 36.74 -7.06 -32.44
C ILE A 397 37.67 -5.91 -32.82
N ASN A 398 37.91 -4.95 -31.92
CA ASN A 398 38.82 -3.84 -32.18
C ASN A 398 40.28 -4.33 -32.29
N GLU A 399 40.74 -5.22 -31.42
CA GLU A 399 42.09 -5.79 -31.47
C GLU A 399 42.32 -6.59 -32.77
N ALA A 400 41.35 -7.42 -33.16
CA ALA A 400 41.41 -8.20 -34.40
C ALA A 400 41.44 -7.31 -35.65
N ARG A 401 40.57 -6.28 -35.73
CA ARG A 401 40.57 -5.32 -36.85
C ARG A 401 41.88 -4.55 -36.94
N ASN A 402 42.42 -4.07 -35.82
CA ASN A 402 43.70 -3.35 -35.80
C ASN A 402 44.87 -4.24 -36.27
N LYS A 403 44.88 -5.52 -35.89
CA LYS A 403 45.89 -6.49 -36.34
C LYS A 403 45.75 -6.83 -37.83
N GLU A 404 44.53 -6.93 -38.34
CA GLU A 404 44.27 -7.17 -39.77
C GLU A 404 44.58 -5.95 -40.64
N GLU A 405 44.25 -4.73 -40.19
CA GLU A 405 44.64 -3.48 -40.85
C GLU A 405 46.17 -3.38 -40.90
N ALA A 406 46.87 -3.56 -39.77
CA ALA A 406 48.33 -3.53 -39.71
C ALA A 406 48.99 -4.54 -40.67
N LYS A 407 48.50 -5.78 -40.70
CA LYS A 407 48.99 -6.81 -41.64
C LYS A 407 48.67 -6.47 -43.10
N THR A 408 47.50 -5.91 -43.38
CA THR A 408 47.11 -5.53 -44.75
C THR A 408 48.00 -4.38 -45.26
N LYS A 409 48.39 -3.45 -44.38
CA LYS A 409 49.39 -2.42 -44.68
C LYS A 409 50.77 -3.03 -44.96
N GLU A 410 51.23 -3.98 -44.15
CA GLU A 410 52.51 -4.70 -44.35
C GLU A 410 52.53 -5.46 -45.69
N ASP A 411 51.41 -6.12 -46.06
CA ASP A 411 51.27 -6.79 -47.36
C ASP A 411 51.32 -5.80 -48.54
N VAL A 412 50.73 -4.60 -48.40
CA VAL A 412 50.76 -3.53 -49.42
C VAL A 412 52.16 -2.97 -49.59
N GLU A 413 52.86 -2.71 -48.48
CA GLU A 413 54.25 -2.23 -48.48
C GLU A 413 55.21 -3.27 -49.12
N LYS A 414 54.95 -4.57 -48.94
CA LYS A 414 55.70 -5.63 -49.65
C LYS A 414 55.44 -5.67 -51.15
N ILE A 415 54.21 -5.43 -51.61
CA ILE A 415 53.92 -5.35 -53.06
C ILE A 415 54.64 -4.14 -53.68
N TRP A 416 54.76 -3.03 -52.94
CA TRP A 416 55.52 -1.86 -53.35
C TRP A 416 57.03 -2.10 -53.40
N ILE A 417 57.62 -2.74 -52.39
CA ILE A 417 59.05 -3.12 -52.39
C ILE A 417 59.35 -4.09 -53.55
N ASN A 418 58.52 -5.12 -53.74
CA ASN A 418 58.68 -6.08 -54.85
C ASN A 418 58.62 -5.40 -56.24
N LEU A 419 57.93 -4.27 -56.39
CA LEU A 419 57.94 -3.50 -57.65
C LEU A 419 59.33 -2.91 -57.92
N THR A 420 59.99 -2.36 -56.89
CA THR A 420 61.34 -1.78 -57.02
C THR A 420 62.41 -2.84 -57.33
N GLU A 421 62.22 -4.08 -56.88
CA GLU A 421 63.14 -5.20 -57.14
C GLU A 421 62.91 -5.88 -58.50
N THR A 422 61.64 -6.00 -58.93
CA THR A 422 61.28 -6.83 -60.11
C THR A 422 60.96 -6.04 -61.37
N LEU A 423 60.65 -4.74 -61.25
CA LEU A 423 60.15 -3.87 -62.33
C LEU A 423 58.93 -4.45 -63.10
N ASN A 424 58.21 -5.42 -62.52
CA ASN A 424 57.03 -6.01 -63.13
C ASN A 424 55.78 -5.17 -62.79
N PHE A 425 55.66 -4.04 -63.49
CA PHE A 425 54.63 -3.04 -63.27
C PHE A 425 53.21 -3.65 -63.26
N ASP A 426 52.75 -4.25 -64.35
CA ASP A 426 51.34 -4.68 -64.46
C ASP A 426 50.90 -5.67 -63.37
N LYS A 427 51.78 -6.59 -62.97
CA LYS A 427 51.49 -7.53 -61.87
C LYS A 427 51.32 -6.83 -60.53
N CYS A 428 52.22 -5.90 -60.18
CA CYS A 428 52.10 -5.15 -58.92
C CYS A 428 50.83 -4.28 -58.90
N LYS A 429 50.39 -3.75 -60.05
CA LYS A 429 49.10 -3.05 -60.16
C LYS A 429 47.90 -3.98 -59.97
N GLU A 430 47.94 -5.20 -60.51
CA GLU A 430 46.92 -6.23 -60.28
C GLU A 430 46.83 -6.61 -58.79
N ASP A 431 47.97 -6.85 -58.13
CA ASP A 431 48.02 -7.28 -56.73
C ASP A 431 47.69 -6.14 -55.75
N LEU A 432 48.06 -4.88 -56.06
CA LEU A 432 47.58 -3.70 -55.31
C LEU A 432 46.06 -3.53 -55.43
N ASN A 433 45.47 -3.70 -56.61
CA ASN A 433 44.01 -3.63 -56.78
C ASN A 433 43.28 -4.70 -55.96
N LYS A 434 43.77 -5.95 -55.92
CA LYS A 434 43.20 -7.00 -55.04
C LYS A 434 43.23 -6.60 -53.56
N LYS A 435 44.31 -5.94 -53.11
CA LYS A 435 44.41 -5.41 -51.74
C LYS A 435 43.50 -4.20 -51.51
N ARG A 436 43.29 -3.38 -52.54
CA ARG A 436 42.38 -2.23 -52.54
C ARG A 436 40.93 -2.68 -52.31
N ASP A 437 40.49 -3.68 -53.07
CA ASP A 437 39.15 -4.25 -52.97
C ASP A 437 38.94 -4.89 -51.59
N PHE A 438 39.91 -5.69 -51.11
CA PHE A 438 39.88 -6.25 -49.76
C PHE A 438 39.81 -5.17 -48.65
N ALA A 439 40.57 -4.08 -48.79
CA ALA A 439 40.54 -2.95 -47.85
C ALA A 439 39.21 -2.19 -47.90
N GLN A 440 38.56 -2.15 -49.06
CA GLN A 440 37.25 -1.53 -49.25
C GLN A 440 36.11 -2.41 -48.72
N GLU A 441 36.17 -3.74 -48.87
CA GLU A 441 35.22 -4.68 -48.27
C GLU A 441 35.26 -4.71 -46.73
N ASN A 442 36.44 -4.45 -46.12
CA ASN A 442 36.64 -4.49 -44.66
C ASN A 442 36.72 -3.10 -44.00
N GLY A 443 36.51 -2.03 -44.76
CA GLY A 443 36.39 -0.67 -44.24
C GLY A 443 37.67 -0.11 -43.64
N TYR A 444 38.80 -0.22 -44.35
CA TYR A 444 40.12 0.29 -43.97
C TYR A 444 40.53 1.51 -44.82
N PRO A 445 39.91 2.70 -44.64
CA PRO A 445 40.06 3.85 -45.55
C PRO A 445 41.49 4.41 -45.63
N LYS A 446 42.30 4.24 -44.58
CA LYS A 446 43.72 4.64 -44.59
C LYS A 446 44.55 3.79 -45.56
N ILE A 447 44.23 2.50 -45.68
CA ILE A 447 44.88 1.59 -46.61
C ILE A 447 44.42 1.86 -48.04
N ILE A 448 43.13 2.16 -48.25
CA ILE A 448 42.61 2.57 -49.57
C ILE A 448 43.37 3.82 -50.05
N SER A 449 43.52 4.84 -49.20
CA SER A 449 44.28 6.06 -49.48
C SER A 449 45.77 5.78 -49.78
N LEU A 450 46.42 4.89 -49.02
CA LEU A 450 47.80 4.47 -49.27
C LEU A 450 47.95 3.78 -50.63
N ILE A 451 47.05 2.85 -50.97
CA ILE A 451 47.06 2.14 -52.26
C ILE A 451 46.74 3.09 -53.41
N ASP A 452 45.80 4.01 -53.26
CA ASP A 452 45.46 5.00 -54.29
C ASP A 452 46.65 5.93 -54.57
N ASN A 453 47.43 6.32 -53.56
CA ASN A 453 48.69 7.05 -53.76
C ASN A 453 49.72 6.21 -54.53
N TYR A 454 49.98 4.97 -54.12
CA TYR A 454 50.89 4.08 -54.84
C TYR A 454 50.45 3.79 -56.28
N LEU A 455 49.15 3.65 -56.55
CA LEU A 455 48.61 3.50 -57.91
C LEU A 455 48.79 4.76 -58.75
N ASN A 456 48.74 5.96 -58.15
CA ASN A 456 49.02 7.22 -58.84
C ASN A 456 50.50 7.40 -59.16
N GLU A 457 51.40 7.18 -58.18
CA GLU A 457 52.86 7.19 -58.38
C GLU A 457 53.27 6.16 -59.45
N PHE A 458 52.68 4.97 -59.40
CA PHE A 458 52.86 3.91 -60.40
C PHE A 458 52.51 4.38 -61.82
N ASN A 459 51.35 5.02 -62.00
CA ASN A 459 50.91 5.47 -63.33
C ASN A 459 51.87 6.55 -63.88
N LEU A 460 52.38 7.42 -63.01
CA LEU A 460 53.34 8.47 -63.34
C LEU A 460 54.73 7.90 -63.67
N ASN A 461 55.20 6.90 -62.91
CA ASN A 461 56.45 6.20 -63.20
C ASN A 461 56.40 5.42 -64.53
N ASN A 462 55.26 4.82 -64.88
CA ASN A 462 55.08 4.18 -66.19
C ASN A 462 55.06 5.22 -67.33
N GLN A 463 54.48 6.41 -67.13
CA GLN A 463 54.59 7.52 -68.09
C GLN A 463 56.05 7.96 -68.29
N ILE A 464 56.82 8.11 -67.20
CA ILE A 464 58.25 8.43 -67.26
C ILE A 464 59.04 7.35 -68.02
N LEU A 465 58.75 6.06 -67.77
CA LEU A 465 59.42 4.94 -68.45
C LEU A 465 59.13 4.95 -69.97
N ASN A 466 57.89 5.23 -70.38
CA ASN A 466 57.54 5.34 -71.79
C ASN A 466 58.22 6.55 -72.45
N LEU A 467 58.20 7.73 -71.81
CA LEU A 467 58.92 8.92 -72.27
C LEU A 467 60.44 8.69 -72.36
N TYR A 468 61.03 7.94 -71.42
CA TYR A 468 62.43 7.53 -71.46
C TYR A 468 62.72 6.63 -72.66
N ASN A 469 61.87 5.63 -72.93
CA ASN A 469 62.02 4.74 -74.09
C ASN A 469 61.88 5.52 -75.42
N GLU A 470 60.93 6.44 -75.52
CA GLU A 470 60.79 7.35 -76.68
C GLU A 470 62.03 8.25 -76.84
N LEU A 471 62.57 8.79 -75.74
CA LEU A 471 63.77 9.63 -75.74
C LEU A 471 65.01 8.83 -76.16
N VAL A 472 65.21 7.60 -75.67
CA VAL A 472 66.29 6.71 -76.08
C VAL A 472 66.22 6.43 -77.58
N HIS A 473 65.04 6.08 -78.09
CA HIS A 473 64.85 5.80 -79.51
C HIS A 473 65.06 7.05 -80.40
N SER A 474 64.72 8.24 -79.89
CA SER A 474 65.04 9.52 -80.50
C SER A 474 66.56 9.81 -80.51
N MET A 475 67.27 9.50 -79.42
CA MET A 475 68.73 9.65 -79.33
C MET A 475 69.50 8.67 -80.25
N GLU A 476 69.04 7.43 -80.41
CA GLU A 476 69.61 6.47 -81.37
C GLU A 476 69.51 7.01 -82.81
N LYS A 477 68.32 7.53 -83.17
CA LYS A 477 68.05 8.17 -84.46
C LYS A 477 68.89 9.44 -84.67
N SER A 478 69.18 10.18 -83.61
CA SER A 478 70.08 11.35 -83.63
C SER A 478 71.55 10.94 -83.85
N LYS A 479 72.06 9.96 -83.09
CA LYS A 479 73.44 9.43 -83.25
C LYS A 479 73.72 8.94 -84.67
N TYR A 480 72.76 8.27 -85.31
CA TYR A 480 72.91 7.78 -86.67
C TYR A 480 73.14 8.91 -87.70
N ASN A 481 72.51 10.08 -87.49
CA ASN A 481 72.70 11.26 -88.33
C ASN A 481 74.01 11.99 -88.01
N TYR A 482 74.40 12.09 -86.73
CA TYR A 482 75.65 12.74 -86.31
C TYR A 482 76.88 11.99 -86.86
N VAL A 483 76.94 10.67 -86.70
CA VAL A 483 78.05 9.84 -87.21
C VAL A 483 78.20 9.94 -88.73
N ARG A 484 77.09 10.11 -89.46
CA ARG A 484 77.11 10.30 -90.92
C ARG A 484 77.80 11.61 -91.33
N ALA A 485 77.68 12.67 -90.54
CA ALA A 485 78.28 13.97 -90.83
C ALA A 485 79.79 14.01 -90.53
N GLU A 486 80.26 13.39 -89.43
CA GLU A 486 81.70 13.37 -89.12
C GLU A 486 82.53 12.54 -90.11
N VAL A 487 81.96 11.50 -90.72
CA VAL A 487 82.63 10.68 -91.74
C VAL A 487 82.98 11.46 -93.00
N GLU A 488 82.18 12.47 -93.38
CA GLU A 488 82.48 13.32 -94.54
C GLU A 488 83.60 14.35 -94.23
N VAL A 489 83.73 14.78 -92.96
CA VAL A 489 84.77 15.74 -92.52
C VAL A 489 86.13 15.06 -92.27
N ALA A 490 86.13 13.78 -91.85
CA ALA A 490 87.35 13.03 -91.53
C ALA A 490 88.28 12.76 -92.74
N ASN A 491 87.83 13.02 -93.97
CA ASN A 491 88.54 12.67 -95.19
C ASN A 491 89.52 13.75 -95.70
N SER A 492 89.73 14.84 -94.92
CA SER A 492 90.63 15.95 -95.30
C SER A 492 91.74 16.23 -94.28
N HIS A 493 92.99 16.17 -94.76
CA HIS A 493 94.24 16.74 -94.21
C HIS A 493 95.03 15.90 -93.18
N PHE A 494 95.93 15.05 -93.70
CA PHE A 494 97.21 14.73 -93.06
C PHE A 494 98.16 15.95 -93.14
N SER A 495 98.75 16.40 -92.01
CA SER A 495 100.20 16.70 -91.87
C SER A 495 100.61 17.38 -90.52
N GLU A 496 101.93 17.35 -90.29
CA GLU A 496 102.75 18.34 -89.56
C GLU A 496 102.79 18.43 -88.01
N THR A 497 103.95 17.94 -87.52
CA THR A 497 104.98 18.58 -86.65
C THR A 497 104.74 18.88 -85.14
N PRO A 498 105.83 18.91 -84.32
CA PRO A 498 105.72 18.80 -82.85
C PRO A 498 105.17 20.03 -82.12
N GLU A 499 105.22 21.24 -82.69
CA GLU A 499 104.79 22.46 -81.99
C GLU A 499 103.28 22.46 -81.67
N LYS A 500 102.48 21.70 -82.43
CA LYS A 500 101.08 21.38 -82.10
C LYS A 500 100.91 20.72 -80.72
N TYR A 501 101.89 19.95 -80.21
CA TYR A 501 101.79 19.31 -78.89
C TYR A 501 101.87 20.33 -77.75
N PHE A 502 102.76 21.33 -77.84
CA PHE A 502 102.89 22.34 -76.80
C PHE A 502 101.64 23.24 -76.73
N SER A 503 101.09 23.62 -77.88
CA SER A 503 99.80 24.31 -77.96
C SER A 503 98.65 23.46 -77.40
N LYS A 504 98.55 22.17 -77.76
CA LYS A 504 97.53 21.27 -77.20
C LYS A 504 97.66 21.04 -75.69
N ILE A 505 98.86 21.07 -75.12
CA ILE A 505 99.05 20.98 -73.67
C ILE A 505 98.58 22.28 -72.99
N LYS A 506 98.92 23.45 -73.55
CA LYS A 506 98.48 24.76 -73.03
C LYS A 506 96.97 24.95 -73.13
N GLU A 507 96.37 24.50 -74.23
CA GLU A 507 94.92 24.44 -74.46
C GLU A 507 94.25 23.49 -73.46
N LYS A 508 94.78 22.27 -73.26
CA LYS A 508 94.28 21.35 -72.22
C LYS A 508 94.38 21.91 -70.81
N PHE A 509 95.45 22.65 -70.49
CA PHE A 509 95.59 23.27 -69.17
C PHE A 509 94.55 24.38 -68.96
N SER A 510 94.32 25.24 -69.96
CA SER A 510 93.30 26.29 -69.88
C SER A 510 91.87 25.73 -69.88
N ASN A 511 91.64 24.59 -70.55
CA ASN A 511 90.38 23.86 -70.45
C ASN A 511 90.22 23.21 -69.07
N LEU A 512 91.27 22.62 -68.48
CA LEU A 512 91.23 22.12 -67.10
C LEU A 512 90.99 23.22 -66.05
N GLU A 513 91.56 24.42 -66.22
CA GLU A 513 91.24 25.58 -65.38
C GLU A 513 89.76 25.99 -65.52
N LYS A 514 89.22 25.99 -66.75
CA LYS A 514 87.79 26.23 -66.98
C LYS A 514 86.91 25.14 -66.38
N ASP A 515 87.26 23.87 -66.54
CA ASP A 515 86.48 22.73 -66.06
C ASP A 515 86.49 22.68 -64.52
N LEU A 516 87.64 22.93 -63.89
CA LEU A 516 87.74 23.07 -62.43
C LEU A 516 86.92 24.26 -61.94
N LYS A 517 86.96 25.41 -62.64
CA LYS A 517 86.15 26.58 -62.29
C LYS A 517 84.65 26.33 -62.48
N ASN A 518 84.25 25.68 -63.57
CA ASN A 518 82.87 25.26 -63.82
C ASN A 518 82.38 24.26 -62.75
N GLN A 519 83.25 23.37 -62.25
CA GLN A 519 82.93 22.49 -61.12
C GLN A 519 82.74 23.26 -59.81
N ILE A 520 83.63 24.21 -59.49
CA ILE A 520 83.50 25.08 -58.33
C ILE A 520 82.21 25.90 -58.40
N ASP A 521 81.94 26.57 -59.53
CA ASP A 521 80.75 27.38 -59.72
C ASP A 521 79.46 26.50 -59.71
N SER A 522 79.54 25.25 -60.16
CA SER A 522 78.44 24.27 -60.05
C SER A 522 78.17 23.80 -58.62
N GLU A 523 79.19 23.52 -57.82
CA GLU A 523 78.99 23.16 -56.40
C GLU A 523 78.54 24.35 -55.56
N LYS A 524 78.98 25.58 -55.87
CA LYS A 524 78.42 26.81 -55.27
C LYS A 524 76.93 26.94 -55.56
N ALA A 525 76.49 26.71 -56.80
CA ALA A 525 75.07 26.72 -57.15
C ALA A 525 74.26 25.67 -56.36
N LYS A 526 74.78 24.43 -56.23
CA LYS A 526 74.13 23.35 -55.46
C LYS A 526 74.04 23.67 -53.96
N ILE A 527 75.09 24.24 -53.36
CA ILE A 527 75.07 24.64 -51.95
C ILE A 527 74.04 25.75 -51.71
N ILE A 528 73.92 26.72 -52.63
CA ILE A 528 72.88 27.76 -52.57
C ILE A 528 71.47 27.13 -52.69
N GLU A 529 71.25 26.25 -53.67
CA GLU A 529 69.97 25.55 -53.86
C GLU A 529 69.58 24.71 -52.61
N GLN A 530 70.55 24.03 -51.97
CA GLN A 530 70.32 23.30 -50.72
C GLN A 530 70.00 24.22 -49.53
N ILE A 531 70.61 25.41 -49.45
CA ILE A 531 70.29 26.43 -48.43
C ILE A 531 68.89 27.02 -48.63
N GLU A 532 68.51 27.36 -49.87
CA GLU A 532 67.16 27.84 -50.19
C GLU A 532 66.09 26.78 -49.91
N ASN A 533 66.39 25.51 -50.20
CA ASN A 533 65.54 24.37 -49.87
C ASN A 533 65.38 24.18 -48.35
N ILE A 534 66.41 24.45 -47.53
CA ILE A 534 66.26 24.45 -46.06
C ILE A 534 65.30 25.55 -45.59
N GLU A 535 65.45 26.81 -46.06
CA GLU A 535 64.50 27.88 -45.67
C GLU A 535 63.06 27.47 -46.01
N LYS A 536 62.86 26.90 -47.20
CA LYS A 536 61.55 26.42 -47.68
C LYS A 536 60.99 25.29 -46.82
N VAL A 537 61.74 24.21 -46.60
CA VAL A 537 61.28 23.06 -45.79
C VAL A 537 61.00 23.50 -44.34
N LEU A 538 61.76 24.45 -43.80
CA LEU A 538 61.56 24.99 -42.45
C LEU A 538 60.26 25.80 -42.34
N ASP A 539 60.00 26.70 -43.28
CA ASP A 539 58.82 27.58 -43.24
C ASP A 539 57.52 26.95 -43.78
N GLU A 540 57.61 25.96 -44.67
CA GLU A 540 56.46 25.17 -45.16
C GLU A 540 56.11 23.96 -44.28
N LYS A 541 57.11 23.22 -43.76
CA LYS A 541 56.90 21.90 -43.13
C LYS A 541 57.48 21.74 -41.71
N ASN A 542 58.46 22.57 -41.32
CA ASN A 542 59.17 22.46 -40.04
C ASN A 542 59.82 21.08 -39.80
N ASP A 543 60.21 20.35 -40.86
CA ASP A 543 60.80 19.02 -40.74
C ASP A 543 62.26 19.11 -40.28
N GLN A 544 62.44 19.16 -38.96
CA GLN A 544 63.76 19.31 -38.35
C GLN A 544 64.69 18.11 -38.60
N ALA A 545 64.17 16.92 -38.88
CA ALA A 545 65.00 15.76 -39.18
C ALA A 545 65.58 15.86 -40.60
N GLN A 546 64.73 16.16 -41.58
CA GLN A 546 65.16 16.42 -42.95
C GLN A 546 66.14 17.61 -43.00
N ILE A 547 65.82 18.70 -42.31
CA ILE A 547 66.65 19.92 -42.28
C ILE A 547 68.01 19.66 -41.63
N GLN A 548 68.08 18.91 -40.53
CA GLN A 548 69.37 18.60 -39.91
C GLN A 548 70.25 17.75 -40.83
N SER A 549 69.69 16.78 -41.57
CA SER A 549 70.44 16.03 -42.57
C SER A 549 71.04 16.95 -43.63
N ILE A 550 70.24 17.87 -44.19
CA ILE A 550 70.73 18.79 -45.24
C ILE A 550 71.79 19.76 -44.67
N VAL A 551 71.63 20.24 -43.44
CA VAL A 551 72.65 21.09 -42.77
C VAL A 551 73.95 20.31 -42.51
N GLU A 552 73.87 19.03 -42.14
CA GLU A 552 75.03 18.17 -41.94
C GLU A 552 75.73 17.86 -43.28
N ASP A 553 74.97 17.54 -44.33
CA ASP A 553 75.47 17.35 -45.70
C ASP A 553 76.16 18.60 -46.26
N ILE A 554 75.60 19.80 -46.07
CA ILE A 554 76.24 21.06 -46.49
C ILE A 554 77.53 21.30 -45.68
N ASN A 555 77.54 21.06 -44.36
CA ASN A 555 78.76 21.22 -43.56
C ASN A 555 79.87 20.27 -44.02
N ASN A 556 79.54 19.02 -44.32
CA ASN A 556 80.49 18.05 -44.89
C ASN A 556 81.03 18.54 -46.24
N ARG A 557 80.15 18.97 -47.15
CA ARG A 557 80.53 19.50 -48.48
C ARG A 557 81.40 20.77 -48.39
N ILE A 558 81.13 21.68 -47.45
CA ILE A 558 81.98 22.86 -47.18
C ILE A 558 83.38 22.43 -46.71
N ASN A 559 83.47 21.42 -45.85
CA ASN A 559 84.74 20.91 -45.34
C ASN A 559 85.56 20.18 -46.42
N GLU A 560 84.90 19.47 -47.33
CA GLU A 560 85.53 18.76 -48.46
C GLU A 560 86.01 19.69 -49.60
N THR A 561 85.39 20.87 -49.75
CA THR A 561 85.65 21.79 -50.87
C THR A 561 86.34 23.10 -50.49
N GLU A 562 86.65 23.30 -49.20
CA GLU A 562 87.21 24.53 -48.62
C GLU A 562 86.39 25.82 -48.87
N LEU A 563 85.13 25.71 -49.31
CA LEU A 563 84.20 26.82 -49.58
C LEU A 563 83.64 27.45 -48.28
N ASN A 564 84.55 27.98 -47.48
CA ASN A 564 84.28 28.47 -46.13
C ASN A 564 83.31 29.66 -46.08
N GLU A 565 83.12 30.40 -47.19
CA GLU A 565 82.18 31.55 -47.24
C GLU A 565 80.71 31.17 -46.95
N PHE A 566 80.33 29.91 -47.09
CA PHE A 566 78.96 29.45 -46.80
C PHE A 566 78.69 29.17 -45.32
N ARG A 567 79.72 29.10 -44.45
CA ARG A 567 79.52 28.85 -43.01
C ARG A 567 78.70 29.96 -42.33
N ASP A 568 78.98 31.21 -42.68
CA ASP A 568 78.29 32.37 -42.11
C ASP A 568 76.81 32.44 -42.53
N LEU A 569 76.44 31.82 -43.66
CA LEU A 569 75.06 31.71 -44.13
C LEU A 569 74.25 30.62 -43.39
N LEU A 570 74.91 29.57 -42.88
CA LEU A 570 74.25 28.54 -42.08
C LEU A 570 73.95 28.99 -40.64
N GLY A 571 74.75 29.88 -40.05
CA GLY A 571 74.60 30.33 -38.65
C GLY A 571 73.18 30.80 -38.29
N PRO A 572 72.54 31.70 -39.07
CA PRO A 572 71.15 32.12 -38.84
C PRO A 572 70.13 30.98 -38.92
N ILE A 573 70.34 30.02 -39.83
CA ILE A 573 69.48 28.85 -40.04
C ILE A 573 69.56 27.90 -38.85
N THR A 574 70.77 27.56 -38.40
CA THR A 574 71.01 26.74 -37.19
C THR A 574 70.30 27.33 -35.98
N LYS A 575 70.42 28.66 -35.77
CA LYS A 575 69.75 29.36 -34.67
C LYS A 575 68.21 29.30 -34.76
N LYS A 576 67.64 29.42 -35.96
CA LYS A 576 66.19 29.28 -36.19
C LYS A 576 65.69 27.85 -35.86
N ILE A 577 66.49 26.83 -36.18
CA ILE A 577 66.20 25.43 -35.82
C ILE A 577 66.25 25.21 -34.30
N GLU A 578 67.28 25.73 -33.62
CA GLU A 578 67.41 25.65 -32.16
C GLU A 578 66.23 26.32 -31.43
N MET A 579 65.86 27.53 -31.84
CA MET A 579 64.75 28.25 -31.22
C MET A 579 63.39 27.56 -31.50
N ASN A 580 63.17 27.01 -32.70
CA ASN A 580 62.00 26.16 -32.96
C ASN A 580 61.96 24.91 -32.04
N LYS A 581 63.11 24.29 -31.71
CA LYS A 581 63.17 23.11 -30.80
C LYS A 581 62.72 23.43 -29.38
N GLU A 582 63.10 24.58 -28.83
CA GLU A 582 62.66 24.99 -27.49
C GLU A 582 61.14 25.17 -27.43
N VAL A 583 60.56 25.82 -28.43
CA VAL A 583 59.11 26.02 -28.56
C VAL A 583 58.36 24.70 -28.68
N ILE A 584 58.83 23.74 -29.48
CA ILE A 584 58.21 22.41 -29.61
C ILE A 584 58.27 21.61 -28.29
N LYS A 585 59.34 21.80 -27.50
CA LYS A 585 59.47 21.19 -26.17
C LYS A 585 58.46 21.79 -25.18
N GLU A 586 58.26 23.11 -25.19
CA GLU A 586 57.21 23.78 -24.39
C GLU A 586 55.81 23.34 -24.85
N GLN A 587 55.53 23.36 -26.15
CA GLN A 587 54.27 22.85 -26.74
C GLN A 587 53.93 21.43 -26.28
N LYS A 588 54.91 20.51 -26.23
CA LYS A 588 54.68 19.15 -25.74
C LYS A 588 54.20 19.11 -24.28
N GLN A 589 54.77 19.92 -23.41
CA GLN A 589 54.34 20.01 -22.00
C GLN A 589 52.91 20.56 -21.88
N ILE A 590 52.50 21.45 -22.79
CA ILE A 590 51.12 21.96 -22.82
C ILE A 590 50.16 20.90 -23.36
N ARG A 591 50.53 20.15 -24.41
CA ARG A 591 49.78 18.97 -24.90
C ARG A 591 49.57 17.91 -23.80
N GLU A 592 50.54 17.72 -22.92
CA GLU A 592 50.40 16.83 -21.75
C GLU A 592 49.34 17.34 -20.75
N LYS A 593 49.19 18.66 -20.56
CA LYS A 593 48.09 19.26 -19.78
C LYS A 593 46.73 19.13 -20.48
N VAL A 594 46.68 19.24 -21.81
CA VAL A 594 45.47 18.95 -22.61
C VAL A 594 45.03 17.50 -22.42
N ALA A 595 45.96 16.53 -22.49
CA ALA A 595 45.67 15.12 -22.25
C ALA A 595 45.15 14.84 -20.82
N GLN A 596 45.57 15.64 -19.83
CA GLN A 596 45.06 15.62 -18.46
C GLN A 596 43.71 16.37 -18.29
N LYS A 597 43.12 16.86 -19.38
CA LYS A 597 41.88 17.68 -19.42
C LYS A 597 41.96 19.00 -18.66
N LEU A 598 43.15 19.56 -18.46
CA LEU A 598 43.38 20.87 -17.85
C LEU A 598 43.23 22.00 -18.89
N LEU A 599 42.14 21.97 -19.67
CA LEU A 599 42.01 22.71 -20.92
C LEU A 599 42.24 24.23 -20.76
N LYS A 600 41.70 24.86 -19.72
CA LYS A 600 41.85 26.32 -19.50
C LYS A 600 43.25 26.73 -19.03
N ILE A 601 43.98 25.83 -18.38
CA ILE A 601 45.41 26.03 -18.07
C ILE A 601 46.22 25.91 -19.37
N ALA A 602 45.90 24.92 -20.21
CA ALA A 602 46.54 24.77 -21.52
C ALA A 602 46.26 25.96 -22.46
N GLU A 603 45.03 26.49 -22.50
CA GLU A 603 44.67 27.71 -23.23
C GLU A 603 45.57 28.89 -22.82
N GLN A 604 45.73 29.10 -21.50
CA GLN A 604 46.58 30.16 -20.96
C GLN A 604 48.06 29.94 -21.30
N ASP A 605 48.57 28.71 -21.17
CA ASP A 605 49.96 28.39 -21.52
C ASP A 605 50.25 28.56 -23.03
N TYR A 606 49.34 28.11 -23.91
CA TYR A 606 49.45 28.33 -25.37
C TYR A 606 49.42 29.81 -25.72
N THR A 607 48.57 30.60 -25.04
CA THR A 607 48.50 32.05 -25.21
C THR A 607 49.83 32.71 -24.79
N ASN A 608 50.38 32.36 -23.63
CA ASN A 608 51.68 32.83 -23.16
C ASN A 608 52.83 32.46 -24.12
N LEU A 609 52.82 31.23 -24.66
CA LEU A 609 53.82 30.75 -25.62
C LEU A 609 53.73 31.51 -26.96
N LEU A 610 52.52 31.78 -27.45
CA LEU A 610 52.29 32.60 -28.64
C LEU A 610 52.67 34.07 -28.40
N GLU A 611 52.43 34.64 -27.22
CA GLU A 611 52.90 36.00 -26.89
C GLU A 611 54.42 36.09 -26.84
N LYS A 612 55.10 35.09 -26.28
CA LYS A 612 56.57 34.95 -26.28
C LYS A 612 57.13 34.92 -27.70
N ILE A 613 56.55 34.09 -28.58
CA ILE A 613 56.94 33.97 -30.00
C ILE A 613 56.67 35.28 -30.76
N ASN A 614 55.47 35.85 -30.65
CA ASN A 614 55.12 37.10 -31.33
C ASN A 614 55.98 38.29 -30.83
N SER A 615 56.37 38.31 -29.56
CA SER A 615 57.27 39.34 -28.99
C SER A 615 58.71 39.21 -29.48
N ALA A 616 59.17 37.99 -29.77
CA ALA A 616 60.46 37.74 -30.38
C ALA A 616 60.46 38.05 -31.89
N LEU A 617 59.42 37.66 -32.64
CA LEU A 617 59.25 37.99 -34.06
C LEU A 617 59.20 39.50 -34.31
N LYS A 618 58.66 40.29 -33.37
CA LYS A 618 58.71 41.77 -33.40
C LYS A 618 60.13 42.35 -33.26
N LYS A 619 61.07 41.63 -32.64
CA LYS A 619 62.47 42.05 -32.47
C LYS A 619 63.38 41.54 -33.59
N THR A 620 63.12 40.32 -34.07
CA THR A 620 63.86 39.68 -35.15
C THR A 620 62.88 38.96 -36.08
N PRO A 621 62.53 39.55 -37.24
CA PRO A 621 61.72 38.88 -38.26
C PRO A 621 62.34 37.53 -38.68
N LYS A 622 61.49 36.57 -39.06
CA LYS A 622 61.87 35.19 -39.45
C LYS A 622 62.60 34.33 -38.38
N ILE A 623 62.77 34.77 -37.12
CA ILE A 623 63.53 34.00 -36.09
C ILE A 623 62.86 32.68 -35.64
N TYR A 624 61.57 32.50 -35.94
CA TYR A 624 60.83 31.23 -35.85
C TYR A 624 60.19 30.93 -37.21
N SER A 625 59.82 29.67 -37.46
CA SER A 625 59.13 29.33 -38.70
C SER A 625 57.65 29.71 -38.72
N SER A 626 57.13 30.04 -39.91
CA SER A 626 55.71 30.36 -40.14
C SER A 626 54.78 29.19 -39.82
N SER A 627 55.18 27.99 -40.24
CA SER A 627 54.53 26.71 -39.94
C SER A 627 54.32 26.48 -38.45
N LEU A 628 55.38 26.60 -37.64
CA LEU A 628 55.31 26.38 -36.19
C LEU A 628 54.38 27.38 -35.49
N LYS A 629 54.39 28.65 -35.94
CA LYS A 629 53.44 29.65 -35.41
C LYS A 629 51.99 29.25 -35.75
N LEU A 630 51.71 28.90 -37.00
CA LEU A 630 50.37 28.55 -37.46
C LEU A 630 49.83 27.30 -36.76
N ASP A 631 50.68 26.29 -36.51
CA ASP A 631 50.33 25.10 -35.74
C ASP A 631 49.90 25.44 -34.31
N LEU A 632 50.60 26.36 -33.64
CA LEU A 632 50.27 26.81 -32.28
C LEU A 632 48.98 27.63 -32.24
N GLU A 633 48.73 28.48 -33.26
CA GLU A 633 47.47 29.24 -33.39
C GLU A 633 46.29 28.28 -33.63
N ASN A 634 46.45 27.29 -34.52
CA ASN A 634 45.46 26.23 -34.76
C ASN A 634 45.16 25.38 -33.50
N GLU A 635 46.18 25.03 -32.71
CA GLU A 635 45.97 24.27 -31.47
C GLU A 635 45.28 25.10 -30.39
N LEU A 636 45.61 26.38 -30.23
CA LEU A 636 44.93 27.27 -29.30
C LEU A 636 43.45 27.45 -29.67
N ASP A 637 43.13 27.67 -30.94
CA ASP A 637 41.73 27.86 -31.35
C ASP A 637 40.92 26.55 -31.30
N LYS A 638 41.57 25.39 -31.54
CA LYS A 638 40.97 24.09 -31.26
C LYS A 638 40.64 23.90 -29.77
N ILE A 639 41.55 24.29 -28.86
CA ILE A 639 41.32 24.22 -27.41
C ILE A 639 40.19 25.17 -26.99
N LYS A 640 40.12 26.39 -27.54
CA LYS A 640 38.99 27.30 -27.31
C LYS A 640 37.66 26.71 -27.78
N SER A 641 37.62 26.06 -28.94
CA SER A 641 36.42 25.36 -29.42
C SER A 641 36.02 24.23 -28.46
N GLU A 642 36.97 23.39 -28.04
CA GLU A 642 36.71 22.29 -27.10
C GLU A 642 36.25 22.81 -25.73
N ILE A 643 36.77 23.95 -25.26
CA ILE A 643 36.29 24.64 -24.06
C ILE A 643 34.85 25.13 -24.26
N ALA A 644 34.53 25.79 -25.38
CA ALA A 644 33.19 26.29 -25.67
C ALA A 644 32.14 25.15 -25.76
N ASP A 645 32.49 24.04 -26.40
CA ASP A 645 31.66 22.83 -26.45
C ASP A 645 31.42 22.24 -25.06
N ASN A 646 32.48 22.10 -24.24
CA ASN A 646 32.38 21.60 -22.87
C ASN A 646 31.53 22.52 -21.96
N ILE A 647 31.66 23.85 -22.10
CA ILE A 647 30.83 24.83 -21.39
C ILE A 647 29.35 24.68 -21.80
N SER A 648 29.09 24.56 -23.10
CA SER A 648 27.74 24.39 -23.65
C SER A 648 27.10 23.07 -23.19
N GLN A 649 27.87 21.98 -23.16
CA GLN A 649 27.42 20.70 -22.60
C GLN A 649 27.13 20.81 -21.10
N LEU A 650 28.02 21.43 -20.31
CA LEU A 650 27.85 21.56 -18.86
C LEU A 650 26.61 22.38 -18.48
N ARG A 651 26.31 23.48 -19.18
CA ARG A 651 25.05 24.24 -18.97
C ARG A 651 23.83 23.39 -19.34
N ASN A 652 23.81 22.77 -20.52
CA ASN A 652 22.72 21.88 -20.95
C ASN A 652 22.49 20.66 -20.03
N GLU A 653 23.52 20.22 -19.30
CA GLU A 653 23.41 19.18 -18.27
C GLU A 653 22.87 19.74 -16.94
N PHE A 654 23.31 20.93 -16.53
CA PHE A 654 22.83 21.62 -15.33
C PHE A 654 21.36 22.03 -15.44
N ASP A 655 20.91 22.52 -16.59
CA ASP A 655 19.50 22.85 -16.83
C ASP A 655 18.58 21.62 -16.63
N LYS A 656 19.01 20.45 -17.11
CA LYS A 656 18.29 19.18 -16.93
C LYS A 656 18.31 18.71 -15.47
N LEU A 657 19.38 19.01 -14.73
CA LEU A 657 19.44 18.75 -13.29
C LEU A 657 18.46 19.65 -12.53
N ASN A 658 18.39 20.94 -12.87
CA ASN A 658 17.45 21.91 -12.33
C ASN A 658 15.98 21.48 -12.59
N GLU A 659 15.70 21.01 -13.82
CA GLU A 659 14.43 20.38 -14.18
C GLU A 659 14.09 19.10 -13.39
N LYS A 660 15.09 18.32 -12.96
CA LYS A 660 14.91 17.12 -12.10
C LYS A 660 14.63 17.55 -10.65
N ILE A 661 15.35 18.55 -10.16
CA ILE A 661 15.22 19.12 -8.81
C ILE A 661 13.80 19.62 -8.55
N GLY A 662 13.19 20.33 -9.51
CA GLY A 662 11.80 20.80 -9.40
C GLY A 662 10.73 19.71 -9.27
N LYS A 663 11.09 18.42 -9.41
CA LYS A 663 10.17 17.27 -9.48
C LYS A 663 10.45 16.17 -8.45
N THR A 664 11.49 16.28 -7.61
CA THR A 664 11.87 15.25 -6.61
C THR A 664 11.85 15.81 -5.19
N THR A 665 11.56 14.94 -4.21
CA THR A 665 11.56 15.26 -2.77
C THR A 665 12.71 14.55 -2.03
N GLU A 666 13.73 14.12 -2.76
CA GLU A 666 14.94 13.47 -2.23
C GLU A 666 16.15 14.12 -2.90
N PHE A 667 16.85 14.96 -2.14
CA PHE A 667 17.90 15.84 -2.65
C PHE A 667 19.31 15.29 -2.40
N SER A 668 19.49 14.30 -1.52
CA SER A 668 20.79 13.69 -1.19
C SER A 668 21.55 13.15 -2.42
N GLU A 669 20.86 12.54 -3.40
CA GLU A 669 21.46 12.19 -4.70
C GLU A 669 21.91 13.43 -5.48
N ILE A 670 21.06 14.46 -5.52
CA ILE A 670 21.32 15.71 -6.24
C ILE A 670 22.55 16.42 -5.67
N GLN A 671 22.74 16.46 -4.35
CA GLN A 671 23.86 17.18 -3.74
C GLN A 671 25.22 16.53 -4.10
N ASN A 672 25.27 15.19 -4.11
CA ASN A 672 26.43 14.45 -4.63
C ASN A 672 26.68 14.74 -6.12
N ILE A 673 25.62 14.92 -6.91
CA ILE A 673 25.71 15.31 -8.32
C ILE A 673 26.19 16.77 -8.46
N LEU A 674 25.61 17.73 -7.73
CA LEU A 674 25.97 19.15 -7.72
C LEU A 674 27.44 19.35 -7.37
N LYS A 675 27.98 18.61 -6.39
CA LYS A 675 29.42 18.63 -6.07
C LYS A 675 30.29 18.30 -7.30
N ASN A 676 29.93 17.27 -8.06
CA ASN A 676 30.65 16.89 -9.28
C ASN A 676 30.51 17.96 -10.39
N TYR A 677 29.35 18.63 -10.50
CA TYR A 677 29.19 19.78 -11.39
C TYR A 677 30.05 20.97 -10.94
N LYS A 678 30.14 21.26 -9.64
CA LYS A 678 30.97 22.33 -9.08
C LYS A 678 32.45 22.11 -9.43
N GLU A 679 32.95 20.91 -9.23
CA GLU A 679 34.33 20.56 -9.58
C GLU A 679 34.61 20.68 -11.10
N ARG A 680 33.62 20.41 -11.96
CA ARG A 680 33.73 20.63 -13.43
C ARG A 680 33.68 22.12 -13.78
N ALA A 681 32.78 22.88 -13.18
CA ALA A 681 32.63 24.33 -13.40
C ALA A 681 33.88 25.11 -12.98
N ILE A 682 34.50 24.76 -11.84
CA ILE A 682 35.79 25.32 -11.39
C ILE A 682 36.90 25.01 -12.40
N LYS A 683 36.99 23.77 -12.91
CA LYS A 683 38.02 23.36 -13.90
C LYS A 683 37.84 24.03 -15.27
N LEU A 684 36.64 24.50 -15.60
CA LEU A 684 36.34 25.32 -16.78
C LEU A 684 36.34 26.84 -16.49
N GLY A 685 36.60 27.27 -15.24
CA GLY A 685 36.52 28.66 -14.81
C GLY A 685 35.19 29.33 -15.18
N LEU A 686 34.08 28.74 -14.71
CA LEU A 686 32.71 29.22 -14.89
C LEU A 686 32.14 29.71 -13.56
N ASP A 687 32.66 30.82 -13.06
CA ASP A 687 32.38 31.26 -11.68
C ASP A 687 30.90 31.61 -11.44
N ASP A 688 30.18 32.11 -12.45
CA ASP A 688 28.72 32.30 -12.41
C ASP A 688 27.99 30.97 -12.14
N LEU A 689 28.36 29.91 -12.87
CA LEU A 689 27.77 28.58 -12.71
C LEU A 689 28.15 27.95 -11.37
N VAL A 690 29.32 28.28 -10.82
CA VAL A 690 29.70 27.87 -9.45
C VAL A 690 28.78 28.53 -8.41
N GLN A 691 28.40 29.79 -8.60
CA GLN A 691 27.42 30.47 -7.73
C GLN A 691 26.00 29.90 -7.92
N GLU A 692 25.56 29.66 -9.17
CA GLU A 692 24.29 29.00 -9.47
C GLU A 692 24.19 27.62 -8.77
N ILE A 693 25.28 26.83 -8.80
CA ILE A 693 25.37 25.52 -8.13
C ILE A 693 25.33 25.66 -6.60
N ASP A 694 26.04 26.62 -6.01
CA ASP A 694 26.09 26.81 -4.55
C ASP A 694 24.76 27.32 -3.97
N GLU A 695 24.05 28.21 -4.68
CA GLU A 695 22.67 28.54 -4.31
C GLU A 695 21.76 27.31 -4.35
N LEU A 696 21.92 26.48 -5.38
CA LEU A 696 21.07 25.31 -5.61
C LEU A 696 21.36 24.19 -4.59
N ASP A 697 22.60 24.01 -4.15
CA ASP A 697 22.93 23.13 -3.03
C ASP A 697 22.42 23.68 -1.69
N ARG A 698 22.53 25.01 -1.43
CA ARG A 698 21.93 25.62 -0.23
C ARG A 698 20.42 25.36 -0.17
N LYS A 699 19.73 25.52 -1.31
CA LYS A 699 18.31 25.16 -1.46
C LYS A 699 18.07 23.67 -1.22
N CYS A 700 18.87 22.77 -1.81
CA CYS A 700 18.75 21.32 -1.59
C CYS A 700 18.92 20.90 -0.11
N ASN A 701 19.89 21.48 0.61
CA ASN A 701 20.05 21.29 2.05
C ASN A 701 18.76 21.73 2.79
N LYS A 702 18.31 22.98 2.56
CA LYS A 702 17.16 23.55 3.27
C LYS A 702 15.85 22.79 3.03
N ASN A 703 15.62 22.31 1.81
CA ASN A 703 14.44 21.50 1.47
C ASN A 703 14.52 20.09 2.08
N THR A 704 15.72 19.55 2.32
CA THR A 704 15.89 18.26 3.00
C THR A 704 15.46 18.36 4.47
N GLU A 705 15.94 19.38 5.20
CA GLU A 705 15.55 19.65 6.59
C GLU A 705 14.02 19.73 6.74
N PHE A 706 13.38 20.59 5.95
CA PHE A 706 11.93 20.81 5.98
C PHE A 706 11.14 19.55 5.58
N PHE A 707 11.64 18.74 4.65
CA PHE A 707 10.94 17.53 4.22
C PHE A 707 11.10 16.36 5.20
N GLU A 708 12.20 16.30 5.96
CA GLU A 708 12.34 15.37 7.09
C GLU A 708 11.44 15.76 8.27
N GLU A 709 11.35 17.05 8.61
CA GLU A 709 10.39 17.52 9.63
C GLU A 709 8.94 17.25 9.19
N TYR A 710 8.59 17.53 7.93
CA TYR A 710 7.30 17.15 7.34
C TYR A 710 7.01 15.64 7.47
N LYS A 711 7.96 14.76 7.11
CA LYS A 711 7.80 13.29 7.24
C LYS A 711 7.50 12.91 8.69
N LYS A 712 8.28 13.44 9.64
CA LYS A 712 8.15 13.18 11.09
C LYS A 712 6.80 13.67 11.62
N LEU A 713 6.38 14.89 11.28
CA LEU A 713 5.12 15.46 11.76
C LEU A 713 3.90 14.79 11.12
N SER A 714 3.95 14.41 9.84
CA SER A 714 2.88 13.61 9.22
C SER A 714 2.74 12.24 9.90
N ALA A 715 3.85 11.54 10.14
CA ALA A 715 3.84 10.25 10.83
C ALA A 715 3.30 10.36 12.26
N ASN A 716 3.69 11.40 13.00
CA ASN A 716 3.14 11.67 14.33
C ASN A 716 1.65 12.00 14.29
N TYR A 717 1.17 12.75 13.29
CA TYR A 717 -0.27 13.10 13.17
C TYR A 717 -1.11 11.86 12.81
N ASP A 718 -0.64 11.04 11.87
CA ASP A 718 -1.29 9.79 11.49
C ASP A 718 -1.26 8.75 12.63
N GLY A 719 -0.21 8.74 13.45
CA GLY A 719 -0.07 7.91 14.66
C GLY A 719 -0.69 8.50 15.94
N LEU A 720 -1.26 9.71 15.89
CA LEU A 720 -1.78 10.48 17.03
C LEU A 720 -0.76 10.75 18.17
N ILE A 721 0.55 10.68 17.87
CA ILE A 721 1.64 10.90 18.82
C ILE A 721 1.71 12.39 19.18
N ASP A 722 1.69 12.69 20.48
CA ASP A 722 1.69 14.04 21.07
C ASP A 722 0.74 15.01 20.34
N PHE A 723 -0.43 14.51 19.97
CA PHE A 723 -1.36 15.06 18.97
C PHE A 723 -1.52 16.59 18.97
N ILE A 724 -1.66 17.23 20.13
CA ILE A 724 -1.81 18.69 20.25
C ILE A 724 -0.49 19.42 19.93
N GLN A 725 0.64 18.92 20.41
CA GLN A 725 1.96 19.46 20.07
C GLN A 725 2.27 19.26 18.59
N THR A 726 1.97 18.08 18.05
CA THR A 726 2.15 17.75 16.63
C THR A 726 1.31 18.65 15.71
N ILE A 727 0.04 18.94 16.05
CA ILE A 727 -0.78 19.92 15.31
C ILE A 727 -0.15 21.31 15.33
N ASN A 728 0.30 21.78 16.49
CA ASN A 728 0.92 23.10 16.63
C ASN A 728 2.26 23.19 15.89
N ALA A 729 3.03 22.10 15.83
CA ALA A 729 4.25 22.00 15.04
C ALA A 729 3.96 22.04 13.53
N ILE A 730 2.91 21.37 13.05
CA ILE A 730 2.49 21.43 11.63
C ILE A 730 2.14 22.86 11.23
N TYR A 731 1.42 23.62 12.07
CA TYR A 731 1.12 25.03 11.79
C TYR A 731 2.39 25.90 11.76
N LYS A 732 3.34 25.68 12.67
CA LYS A 732 4.63 26.38 12.63
C LYS A 732 5.46 26.03 11.38
N LEU A 733 5.39 24.78 10.92
CA LEU A 733 6.04 24.36 9.67
C LEU A 733 5.39 25.01 8.45
N ASP A 734 4.06 25.17 8.43
CA ASP A 734 3.29 25.94 7.44
C ASP A 734 3.86 27.37 7.35
N GLU A 735 3.83 28.12 8.47
CA GLU A 735 4.29 29.50 8.60
C GLU A 735 5.78 29.69 8.25
N SER A 736 6.63 28.74 8.67
CA SER A 736 8.07 28.77 8.36
C SER A 736 8.33 28.46 6.89
N SER A 737 7.56 27.56 6.27
CA SER A 737 7.73 27.19 4.86
C SER A 737 7.24 28.28 3.89
N GLU A 738 6.23 29.05 4.31
CA GLU A 738 5.66 30.12 3.51
C GLU A 738 6.61 31.34 3.49
N SER A 739 7.31 31.59 4.62
CA SER A 739 8.30 32.68 4.77
C SER A 739 9.72 32.35 4.27
N GLU A 740 10.13 31.08 4.25
CA GLU A 740 11.44 30.66 3.71
C GLU A 740 11.53 30.87 2.18
N LYS A 741 12.59 31.51 1.70
CA LYS A 741 12.82 31.79 0.27
C LYS A 741 13.54 30.67 -0.46
N ASP A 742 14.29 29.84 0.26
CA ASP A 742 15.05 28.73 -0.34
C ASP A 742 14.22 27.44 -0.52
N LEU A 743 12.95 27.41 -0.09
CA LEU A 743 12.06 26.26 -0.28
C LEU A 743 11.45 26.21 -1.69
N PHE A 744 11.48 25.03 -2.33
CA PHE A 744 10.80 24.77 -3.59
C PHE A 744 9.28 24.71 -3.41
N ASP A 745 8.53 25.25 -4.37
CA ASP A 745 7.07 25.34 -4.32
C ASP A 745 6.38 23.98 -4.13
N HIS A 746 6.95 22.89 -4.63
CA HIS A 746 6.38 21.55 -4.43
C HIS A 746 6.53 21.06 -2.98
N ILE A 747 7.56 21.47 -2.23
CA ILE A 747 7.72 21.20 -0.79
C ILE A 747 6.74 22.07 0.01
N LYS A 748 6.64 23.37 -0.32
CA LYS A 748 5.62 24.27 0.26
C LYS A 748 4.21 23.71 0.05
N SER A 749 3.91 23.22 -1.15
CA SER A 749 2.63 22.57 -1.47
C SER A 749 2.38 21.32 -0.62
N LYS A 750 3.39 20.48 -0.35
CA LYS A 750 3.24 19.29 0.51
C LYS A 750 2.97 19.64 1.97
N ILE A 751 3.68 20.63 2.52
CA ILE A 751 3.43 21.11 3.87
C ILE A 751 2.01 21.69 3.97
N ASN A 752 1.62 22.53 3.02
CA ASN A 752 0.30 23.15 2.95
C ASN A 752 -0.83 22.11 2.72
N GLU A 753 -0.60 21.01 1.98
CA GLU A 753 -1.53 19.87 1.89
C GLU A 753 -1.78 19.21 3.27
N LEU A 754 -0.71 18.93 4.04
CA LEU A 754 -0.83 18.38 5.39
C LEU A 754 -1.57 19.37 6.30
N THR A 755 -1.24 20.65 6.23
CA THR A 755 -1.93 21.67 7.03
C THR A 755 -3.40 21.83 6.66
N LYS A 756 -3.75 21.78 5.36
CA LYS A 756 -5.14 21.74 4.88
C LYS A 756 -5.88 20.49 5.40
N ARG A 757 -5.23 19.32 5.43
CA ARG A 757 -5.77 18.08 6.02
C ARG A 757 -6.09 18.28 7.50
N VAL A 758 -5.12 18.78 8.29
CA VAL A 758 -5.29 19.08 9.72
C VAL A 758 -6.43 20.09 9.96
N LYS A 759 -6.46 21.19 9.21
CA LYS A 759 -7.52 22.22 9.25
C LYS A 759 -8.91 21.58 8.94
N SER A 760 -9.02 20.77 7.89
CA SER A 760 -10.27 20.07 7.53
C SER A 760 -10.75 19.08 8.61
N ASP A 761 -9.83 18.32 9.19
CA ASP A 761 -10.17 17.34 10.21
C ASP A 761 -10.52 18.00 11.54
N SER A 762 -9.96 19.18 11.82
CA SER A 762 -10.36 20.01 12.95
C SER A 762 -11.83 20.41 12.87
N VAL A 763 -12.28 20.93 11.71
CA VAL A 763 -13.71 21.27 11.48
C VAL A 763 -14.61 20.04 11.64
N LYS A 764 -14.17 18.85 11.21
CA LYS A 764 -14.92 17.58 11.42
C LYS A 764 -14.98 17.18 12.90
N ARG A 765 -13.88 17.35 13.66
CA ARG A 765 -13.83 17.11 15.12
C ARG A 765 -14.76 18.08 15.85
N GLU A 766 -14.64 19.37 15.57
CA GLU A 766 -15.49 20.43 16.12
C GLU A 766 -16.97 20.18 15.85
N THR A 767 -17.34 19.86 14.61
CA THR A 767 -18.74 19.58 14.24
C THR A 767 -19.31 18.37 15.02
N LYS A 768 -18.51 17.32 15.24
CA LYS A 768 -18.91 16.17 16.08
C LYS A 768 -19.10 16.58 17.54
N VAL A 769 -18.16 17.32 18.12
CA VAL A 769 -18.23 17.82 19.49
C VAL A 769 -19.43 18.77 19.67
N LYS A 770 -19.69 19.68 18.73
CA LYS A 770 -20.84 20.59 18.79
C LYS A 770 -22.19 19.89 18.66
N ASN A 771 -22.28 18.86 17.82
CA ASN A 771 -23.49 18.04 17.72
C ASN A 771 -23.77 17.21 18.98
N ALA A 772 -22.73 16.66 19.61
CA ALA A 772 -22.86 15.95 20.90
C ALA A 772 -23.24 16.91 22.04
N PHE A 773 -22.61 18.09 22.11
CA PHE A 773 -22.96 19.15 23.05
C PHE A 773 -24.44 19.57 22.93
N ASN A 774 -24.87 19.91 21.71
CA ASN A 774 -26.28 20.26 21.42
C ASN A 774 -27.26 19.15 21.85
N LYS A 775 -26.85 17.87 21.77
CA LYS A 775 -27.64 16.72 22.23
C LYS A 775 -27.76 16.67 23.76
N ILE A 776 -26.68 16.95 24.50
CA ILE A 776 -26.69 17.05 25.98
C ILE A 776 -27.58 18.23 26.40
N ILE A 777 -27.41 19.41 25.79
CA ILE A 777 -28.26 20.58 26.08
C ILE A 777 -29.73 20.26 25.82
N LYS A 778 -30.08 19.65 24.67
CA LYS A 778 -31.47 19.32 24.33
C LYS A 778 -32.09 18.23 25.22
N ASN A 779 -31.35 17.17 25.54
CA ASN A 779 -31.92 15.97 26.17
C ASN A 779 -31.81 15.95 27.69
N GLU A 780 -30.91 16.75 28.28
CA GLU A 780 -30.55 16.67 29.70
C GLU A 780 -30.72 18.03 30.37
N VAL A 781 -30.10 19.09 29.84
CA VAL A 781 -30.24 20.45 30.40
C VAL A 781 -31.67 20.99 30.20
N MET A 782 -32.18 21.01 28.97
CA MET A 782 -33.56 21.45 28.68
C MET A 782 -34.63 20.49 29.24
N ALA A 783 -34.23 19.28 29.67
CA ALA A 783 -35.06 18.33 30.41
C ALA A 783 -34.92 18.46 31.94
N LEU A 784 -34.17 19.46 32.42
CA LEU A 784 -33.90 19.76 33.83
C LEU A 784 -33.22 18.62 34.63
N LYS A 785 -32.53 17.70 33.94
CA LYS A 785 -31.80 16.56 34.53
C LYS A 785 -30.39 16.95 34.96
N PHE A 786 -30.26 17.96 35.81
CA PHE A 786 -29.00 18.68 36.00
C PHE A 786 -27.85 17.83 36.54
N SER A 787 -28.09 16.83 37.42
CA SER A 787 -27.03 15.93 37.88
C SER A 787 -26.35 15.24 36.69
N LYS A 788 -27.13 14.51 35.88
CA LYS A 788 -26.62 13.84 34.67
C LYS A 788 -26.02 14.82 33.67
N ALA A 789 -26.62 16.00 33.51
CA ALA A 789 -26.09 17.02 32.61
C ALA A 789 -24.70 17.52 33.06
N ILE A 790 -24.42 17.62 34.36
CA ILE A 790 -23.10 17.99 34.89
C ILE A 790 -22.07 16.91 34.55
N ASP A 791 -22.41 15.63 34.74
CA ASP A 791 -21.55 14.50 34.40
C ASP A 791 -21.25 14.47 32.89
N SER A 792 -22.30 14.52 32.06
CA SER A 792 -22.20 14.58 30.59
C SER A 792 -21.38 15.77 30.10
N LEU A 793 -21.61 16.98 30.65
CA LEU A 793 -20.87 18.17 30.25
C LEU A 793 -19.41 18.14 30.73
N THR A 794 -19.10 17.54 31.89
CA THR A 794 -17.73 17.38 32.38
C THR A 794 -16.93 16.40 31.52
N GLN A 795 -17.53 15.26 31.18
CA GLN A 795 -16.95 14.30 30.24
C GLN A 795 -16.72 14.96 28.86
N HIS A 796 -17.71 15.71 28.37
CA HIS A 796 -17.66 16.34 27.06
C HIS A 796 -16.68 17.53 27.00
N LEU A 797 -16.52 18.29 28.09
CA LEU A 797 -15.48 19.31 28.27
C LEU A 797 -14.07 18.68 28.17
N THR A 798 -13.89 17.51 28.78
CA THR A 798 -12.64 16.74 28.73
C THR A 798 -12.39 16.21 27.31
N THR A 799 -13.42 15.70 26.63
CA THR A 799 -13.33 15.30 25.22
C THR A 799 -12.98 16.49 24.31
N ALA A 800 -13.59 17.67 24.52
CA ALA A 800 -13.30 18.87 23.73
C ALA A 800 -11.84 19.35 23.91
N LYS A 801 -11.33 19.32 25.14
CA LYS A 801 -9.92 19.62 25.46
C LYS A 801 -8.97 18.63 24.76
N ASN A 802 -9.21 17.33 24.91
CA ASN A 802 -8.35 16.28 24.33
C ASN A 802 -8.36 16.28 22.79
N LEU A 803 -9.44 16.73 22.15
CA LEU A 803 -9.55 16.88 20.69
C LEU A 803 -9.10 18.25 20.15
N ASN A 804 -8.58 19.13 21.03
CA ASN A 804 -8.18 20.52 20.72
C ASN A 804 -9.29 21.38 20.09
N VAL A 805 -10.54 21.20 20.52
CA VAL A 805 -11.70 21.98 20.05
C VAL A 805 -11.92 23.18 20.98
N THR A 806 -11.06 24.19 20.85
CA THR A 806 -11.01 25.35 21.76
C THR A 806 -12.23 26.26 21.69
N SER A 807 -12.87 26.38 20.52
CA SER A 807 -14.01 27.26 20.26
C SER A 807 -15.24 27.03 21.16
N ILE A 808 -15.49 25.78 21.56
CA ILE A 808 -16.70 25.36 22.30
C ILE A 808 -16.47 25.18 23.80
N ILE A 809 -15.21 25.20 24.26
CA ILE A 809 -14.86 25.04 25.68
C ILE A 809 -15.55 26.09 26.59
N PRO A 810 -15.58 27.39 26.25
CA PRO A 810 -16.30 28.39 27.06
C PRO A 810 -17.83 28.17 27.08
N GLU A 811 -18.39 27.69 25.97
CA GLU A 811 -19.81 27.38 25.85
C GLU A 811 -20.18 26.20 26.76
N ILE A 812 -19.40 25.11 26.74
CA ILE A 812 -19.60 23.95 27.64
C ILE A 812 -19.49 24.38 29.11
N GLN A 813 -18.48 25.18 29.46
CA GLN A 813 -18.28 25.65 30.84
C GLN A 813 -19.48 26.47 31.34
N GLN A 814 -20.01 27.41 30.54
CA GLN A 814 -21.16 28.23 30.95
C GLN A 814 -22.40 27.39 31.30
N TYR A 815 -22.67 26.30 30.58
CA TYR A 815 -23.78 25.40 30.91
C TYR A 815 -23.47 24.49 32.11
N LEU A 816 -22.21 24.07 32.29
CA LEU A 816 -21.77 23.29 33.45
C LEU A 816 -21.97 24.07 34.76
N ASP A 817 -21.52 25.33 34.76
CA ASP A 817 -21.61 26.24 35.91
C ASP A 817 -23.08 26.53 36.25
N PHE A 818 -23.91 26.77 35.23
CA PHE A 818 -25.35 27.01 35.40
C PHE A 818 -26.08 25.79 35.99
N CYS A 819 -25.82 24.58 35.48
CA CYS A 819 -26.42 23.37 36.01
C CYS A 819 -25.98 23.11 37.46
N SER A 820 -24.69 23.29 37.76
CA SER A 820 -24.13 23.10 39.10
C SER A 820 -24.74 24.07 40.12
N LYS A 821 -24.84 25.35 39.77
CA LYS A 821 -25.43 26.42 40.59
C LYS A 821 -26.91 26.16 40.94
N ASN A 822 -27.68 25.57 40.02
CA ASN A 822 -29.14 25.45 40.12
C ASN A 822 -29.63 24.02 40.45
N LEU A 823 -28.75 23.02 40.49
CA LEU A 823 -29.10 21.65 40.89
C LEU A 823 -29.78 21.56 42.28
N PRO A 824 -29.32 22.28 43.34
CA PRO A 824 -29.99 22.24 44.65
C PRO A 824 -31.42 22.77 44.61
N THR A 825 -31.71 23.75 43.76
CA THR A 825 -33.07 24.31 43.56
C THR A 825 -34.00 23.27 42.93
N LEU A 826 -33.51 22.50 41.95
CA LEU A 826 -34.27 21.42 41.31
C LEU A 826 -34.52 20.23 42.25
N GLN A 827 -33.50 19.81 43.02
CA GLN A 827 -33.65 18.74 44.01
C GLN A 827 -34.72 19.08 45.07
N LYS A 828 -34.78 20.34 45.52
CA LYS A 828 -35.83 20.79 46.44
C LYS A 828 -37.23 20.80 45.80
N LEU A 829 -37.36 21.19 44.52
CA LEU A 829 -38.63 21.07 43.76
C LEU A 829 -39.09 19.61 43.61
N GLU A 830 -38.17 18.66 43.52
CA GLU A 830 -38.48 17.23 43.44
C GLU A 830 -38.87 16.63 44.80
N ASN A 831 -38.28 17.13 45.90
CA ASN A 831 -38.75 16.84 47.25
C ASN A 831 -40.18 17.38 47.48
N ILE A 832 -40.51 18.59 47.03
CA ILE A 832 -41.88 19.15 47.09
C ILE A 832 -42.85 18.30 46.26
N THR A 833 -42.45 17.88 45.06
CA THR A 833 -43.25 16.97 44.22
C THR A 833 -43.57 15.66 44.97
N THR A 834 -42.63 15.19 45.78
CA THR A 834 -42.75 13.97 46.60
C THR A 834 -43.58 14.19 47.87
N GLN A 835 -43.48 15.35 48.52
CA GLN A 835 -44.36 15.74 49.64
C GLN A 835 -45.82 15.87 49.17
N PHE A 836 -46.05 16.53 48.03
CA PHE A 836 -47.36 16.64 47.41
C PHE A 836 -47.98 15.27 47.09
N SER A 837 -47.23 14.39 46.40
CA SER A 837 -47.74 13.05 46.04
C SER A 837 -47.94 12.12 47.23
N THR A 838 -47.31 12.39 48.38
CA THR A 838 -47.54 11.69 49.66
C THR A 838 -48.59 12.36 50.57
N GLY A 839 -49.33 13.35 50.05
CA GLY A 839 -50.44 14.00 50.75
C GLY A 839 -50.04 15.07 51.79
N LYS A 840 -48.73 15.36 51.90
CA LYS A 840 -48.11 16.40 52.73
C LYS A 840 -48.13 17.77 52.01
N ILE A 841 -49.34 18.19 51.64
CA ILE A 841 -49.57 19.32 50.73
C ILE A 841 -49.24 20.66 51.38
N ILE A 842 -49.41 20.81 52.70
CA ILE A 842 -49.09 22.04 53.43
C ILE A 842 -47.59 22.18 53.69
N GLU A 843 -46.87 21.07 53.87
CA GLU A 843 -45.41 21.03 53.85
C GLU A 843 -44.90 21.42 52.45
N ALA A 844 -45.43 20.80 51.40
CA ALA A 844 -45.11 21.11 50.00
C ALA A 844 -45.32 22.61 49.68
N ARG A 845 -46.41 23.21 50.17
CA ARG A 845 -46.70 24.65 50.04
C ARG A 845 -45.64 25.54 50.71
N LYS A 846 -45.24 25.19 51.94
CA LYS A 846 -44.24 25.94 52.72
C LYS A 846 -42.84 25.85 52.10
N ASP A 847 -42.43 24.64 51.73
CA ASP A 847 -41.13 24.42 51.10
C ASP A 847 -41.05 25.09 49.72
N LEU A 848 -42.16 25.13 48.96
CA LEU A 848 -42.22 25.85 47.69
C LEU A 848 -42.10 27.37 47.87
N ALA A 849 -42.79 27.94 48.87
CA ALA A 849 -42.64 29.36 49.21
C ALA A 849 -41.19 29.72 49.57
N ALA A 850 -40.45 28.81 50.22
CA ALA A 850 -39.04 28.98 50.53
C ALA A 850 -38.10 28.86 49.30
N ILE A 851 -38.54 28.24 48.19
CA ILE A 851 -37.77 28.15 46.94
C ILE A 851 -37.94 29.39 46.06
N ILE A 852 -39.10 30.03 46.02
CA ILE A 852 -39.40 31.16 45.11
C ILE A 852 -38.31 32.27 45.12
N PRO A 853 -37.71 32.66 46.27
CA PRO A 853 -36.59 33.61 46.28
C PRO A 853 -35.32 33.13 45.57
N THR A 854 -35.09 31.81 45.51
CA THR A 854 -33.89 31.13 44.98
C THR A 854 -33.99 30.67 43.51
N LEU A 855 -35.12 30.95 42.84
CA LEU A 855 -35.26 30.69 41.41
C LEU A 855 -34.32 31.60 40.58
N PRO A 856 -33.69 31.10 39.50
CA PRO A 856 -32.75 31.88 38.70
C PRO A 856 -33.45 33.04 37.96
N LYS A 857 -32.96 34.26 38.17
CA LYS A 857 -33.52 35.50 37.59
C LYS A 857 -32.53 36.17 36.64
N ASN A 858 -33.01 36.65 35.49
CA ASN A 858 -32.30 37.50 34.52
C ASN A 858 -31.02 36.93 33.85
N GLU A 859 -30.80 35.63 33.83
CA GLU A 859 -29.63 35.02 33.18
C GLU A 859 -29.76 34.98 31.64
N LYS A 860 -29.27 36.03 30.95
CA LYS A 860 -29.47 36.27 29.51
C LYS A 860 -29.16 35.07 28.59
N ASN A 861 -28.02 34.40 28.77
CA ASN A 861 -27.56 33.36 27.83
C ASN A 861 -28.33 32.04 27.95
N VAL A 862 -28.82 31.74 29.16
CA VAL A 862 -29.50 30.46 29.50
C VAL A 862 -30.99 30.68 29.83
N LYS A 863 -31.54 31.84 29.46
CA LYS A 863 -32.89 32.30 29.85
C LYS A 863 -33.97 31.23 29.67
N LYS A 864 -34.00 30.54 28.53
CA LYS A 864 -35.00 29.50 28.23
C LYS A 864 -35.03 28.35 29.24
N ILE A 865 -33.93 28.09 29.96
CA ILE A 865 -33.86 27.05 31.00
C ILE A 865 -34.29 27.62 32.35
N ALA A 866 -33.91 28.87 32.67
CA ALA A 866 -34.43 29.57 33.84
C ALA A 866 -35.96 29.70 33.77
N ASP A 867 -36.50 30.10 32.61
CA ASP A 867 -37.94 30.16 32.32
C ASP A 867 -38.63 28.79 32.51
N LEU A 868 -37.95 27.67 32.19
CA LEU A 868 -38.47 26.31 32.41
C LEU A 868 -38.48 25.91 33.90
N ILE A 869 -37.48 26.30 34.68
CA ILE A 869 -37.44 26.06 36.14
C ILE A 869 -38.54 26.88 36.83
N ILE A 870 -38.71 28.15 36.44
CA ILE A 870 -39.77 29.03 36.91
C ILE A 870 -41.15 28.43 36.57
N SER A 871 -41.41 28.06 35.32
CA SER A 871 -42.69 27.46 34.92
C SER A 871 -42.97 26.10 35.58
N ARG A 872 -41.94 25.32 35.95
CA ARG A 872 -42.09 24.11 36.77
C ARG A 872 -42.50 24.44 38.21
N SER A 873 -41.96 25.53 38.77
CA SER A 873 -42.31 26.03 40.11
C SER A 873 -43.73 26.62 40.16
N GLU A 874 -44.12 27.41 39.15
CA GLU A 874 -45.45 28.01 39.02
C GLU A 874 -46.53 26.94 38.93
N LYS A 875 -46.39 25.98 38.01
CA LYS A 875 -47.35 24.86 37.87
C LYS A 875 -47.44 23.99 39.12
N MET A 876 -46.34 23.87 39.89
CA MET A 876 -46.37 23.17 41.18
C MET A 876 -47.17 23.97 42.23
N HIS A 877 -47.04 25.30 42.24
CA HIS A 877 -47.85 26.17 43.09
C HIS A 877 -49.33 26.04 42.73
N ASP A 878 -49.69 26.23 41.46
CA ASP A 878 -51.07 26.09 40.98
C ASP A 878 -51.66 24.72 41.37
N THR A 879 -50.90 23.63 41.17
CA THR A 879 -51.36 22.26 41.48
C THR A 879 -51.56 22.05 42.99
N ILE A 880 -50.69 22.63 43.83
CA ILE A 880 -50.81 22.59 45.29
C ILE A 880 -52.02 23.39 45.77
N GLU A 881 -52.21 24.62 45.28
CA GLU A 881 -53.34 25.48 45.68
C GLU A 881 -54.68 24.89 45.24
N ASN A 882 -54.79 24.40 44.00
CA ASN A 882 -56.01 23.74 43.49
C ASN A 882 -56.38 22.48 44.31
N GLU A 883 -55.41 21.67 44.73
CA GLU A 883 -55.69 20.48 45.55
C GLU A 883 -56.02 20.84 47.00
N ILE A 884 -55.43 21.92 47.55
CA ILE A 884 -55.87 22.49 48.84
C ILE A 884 -57.32 22.95 48.75
N GLU A 885 -57.67 23.76 47.75
CA GLU A 885 -59.03 24.28 47.55
C GLU A 885 -60.02 23.14 47.37
N LYS A 886 -59.73 22.16 46.52
CA LYS A 886 -60.53 20.94 46.33
C LYS A 886 -60.73 20.14 47.62
N GLN A 887 -59.73 20.07 48.52
CA GLN A 887 -59.88 19.38 49.81
C GLN A 887 -60.67 20.21 50.84
N ILE A 888 -60.52 21.55 50.84
CA ILE A 888 -61.41 22.46 51.57
C ILE A 888 -62.87 22.23 51.13
N ASP A 889 -63.09 22.17 49.82
CA ASP A 889 -64.42 22.02 49.23
C ASP A 889 -65.04 20.64 49.46
N ASN A 890 -64.24 19.58 49.47
CA ASN A 890 -64.70 18.24 49.85
C ASN A 890 -65.15 18.19 51.33
N ILE A 891 -64.38 18.79 52.24
CA ILE A 891 -64.77 18.89 53.65
C ILE A 891 -66.10 19.65 53.77
N LYS A 892 -66.22 20.84 53.13
CA LYS A 892 -67.47 21.62 53.11
C LYS A 892 -68.67 20.82 52.57
N LYS A 893 -68.48 20.00 51.55
CA LYS A 893 -69.55 19.16 50.95
C LYS A 893 -69.94 17.97 51.84
N ASP A 894 -69.03 17.46 52.66
CA ASP A 894 -69.36 16.48 53.70
C ASP A 894 -70.04 17.13 54.93
N ILE A 895 -69.91 18.43 55.21
CA ILE A 895 -70.55 19.08 56.38
C ILE A 895 -72.07 18.80 56.44
N PRO A 896 -72.90 19.06 55.40
CA PRO A 896 -74.33 18.76 55.44
C PRO A 896 -74.65 17.28 55.73
N ARG A 897 -73.79 16.36 55.28
CA ARG A 897 -73.92 14.92 55.54
C ARG A 897 -73.50 14.56 56.97
N LEU A 898 -72.50 15.24 57.52
CA LEU A 898 -72.10 15.13 58.92
C LEU A 898 -73.21 15.69 59.83
N VAL A 899 -73.81 16.84 59.48
CA VAL A 899 -75.00 17.39 60.13
C VAL A 899 -76.12 16.35 60.15
N SER A 900 -76.51 15.77 59.01
CA SER A 900 -77.60 14.77 58.98
C SER A 900 -77.28 13.52 59.81
N LEU A 901 -76.02 13.10 59.92
CA LEU A 901 -75.60 11.98 60.78
C LEU A 901 -75.67 12.31 62.29
N VAL A 902 -75.53 13.59 62.65
CA VAL A 902 -75.78 14.11 64.01
C VAL A 902 -77.30 14.19 64.26
N GLU A 903 -78.08 14.74 63.32
CA GLU A 903 -79.55 14.85 63.45
C GLU A 903 -80.24 13.48 63.55
N ASP A 904 -79.78 12.49 62.78
CA ASP A 904 -80.19 11.08 62.84
C ASP A 904 -79.83 10.36 64.17
N LYS A 905 -79.15 11.04 65.10
CA LYS A 905 -78.60 10.48 66.36
C LYS A 905 -77.65 9.30 66.15
N LYS A 906 -76.99 9.19 64.98
CA LYS A 906 -76.00 8.14 64.64
C LYS A 906 -74.61 8.48 65.24
N THR A 907 -74.60 8.89 66.50
CA THR A 907 -73.52 9.61 67.20
C THR A 907 -72.14 8.94 67.10
N ALA A 908 -72.05 7.62 67.19
CA ALA A 908 -70.76 6.91 67.08
C ALA A 908 -70.12 7.04 65.68
N ALA A 909 -70.92 6.94 64.61
CA ALA A 909 -70.45 7.10 63.24
C ALA A 909 -70.17 8.58 62.92
N ALA A 910 -71.07 9.47 63.35
CA ALA A 910 -70.90 10.92 63.23
C ALA A 910 -69.61 11.39 63.90
N LYS A 911 -69.36 11.03 65.16
CA LYS A 911 -68.17 11.45 65.92
C LYS A 911 -66.85 10.98 65.31
N SER A 912 -66.80 9.76 64.75
CA SER A 912 -65.60 9.27 64.04
C SER A 912 -65.30 10.07 62.75
N ALA A 913 -66.33 10.34 61.96
CA ALA A 913 -66.20 11.11 60.73
C ALA A 913 -65.90 12.59 61.00
N LEU A 914 -66.57 13.20 61.99
CA LEU A 914 -66.31 14.56 62.47
C LEU A 914 -64.87 14.72 62.99
N LEU A 915 -64.35 13.80 63.81
CA LEU A 915 -62.96 13.87 64.27
C LEU A 915 -61.94 13.76 63.11
N THR A 916 -62.25 12.96 62.09
CA THR A 916 -61.42 12.84 60.89
C THR A 916 -61.45 14.14 60.06
N ALA A 917 -62.63 14.70 59.85
CA ALA A 917 -62.82 15.97 59.17
C ALA A 917 -62.16 17.14 59.93
N ARG A 918 -62.29 17.18 61.26
CA ARG A 918 -61.62 18.13 62.17
C ARG A 918 -60.12 18.10 61.97
N ALA A 919 -59.50 16.91 62.03
CA ALA A 919 -58.06 16.75 61.89
C ALA A 919 -57.56 17.23 60.51
N ARG A 920 -58.29 16.96 59.42
CA ARG A 920 -57.91 17.45 58.08
C ARG A 920 -58.17 18.96 57.92
N ALA A 921 -59.25 19.50 58.47
CA ALA A 921 -59.54 20.94 58.45
C ALA A 921 -58.53 21.75 59.28
N GLN A 922 -58.09 21.23 60.43
CA GLN A 922 -57.00 21.80 61.23
C GLN A 922 -55.66 21.76 60.47
N TYR A 923 -55.33 20.63 59.84
CA TYR A 923 -54.13 20.50 59.01
C TYR A 923 -54.12 21.50 57.84
N LEU A 924 -55.26 21.72 57.18
CA LEU A 924 -55.42 22.70 56.09
C LEU A 924 -55.60 24.16 56.57
N GLY A 925 -55.73 24.41 57.88
CA GLY A 925 -55.85 25.76 58.47
C GLY A 925 -57.25 26.40 58.38
N ILE A 926 -58.32 25.63 58.18
CA ILE A 926 -59.68 26.14 57.88
C ILE A 926 -60.44 26.52 59.16
N GLY A 927 -60.04 27.61 59.82
CA GLY A 927 -60.52 27.97 61.17
C GLY A 927 -62.05 27.93 61.38
N MET A 928 -62.84 28.48 60.46
CA MET A 928 -64.31 28.47 60.56
C MET A 928 -64.88 27.04 60.50
N THR A 929 -64.44 26.23 59.54
CA THR A 929 -64.89 24.85 59.40
C THR A 929 -64.45 23.94 60.55
N VAL A 930 -63.33 24.25 61.21
CA VAL A 930 -62.97 23.59 62.47
C VAL A 930 -63.96 23.95 63.58
N ALA A 931 -64.42 25.20 63.67
CA ALA A 931 -65.43 25.61 64.65
C ALA A 931 -66.81 24.95 64.37
N GLU A 932 -67.26 24.93 63.10
CA GLU A 932 -68.49 24.25 62.66
C GLU A 932 -68.48 22.75 63.04
N ILE A 933 -67.35 22.07 62.80
CA ILE A 933 -67.16 20.66 63.16
C ILE A 933 -67.09 20.46 64.68
N ASP A 934 -66.50 21.40 65.42
CA ASP A 934 -66.41 21.35 66.89
C ASP A 934 -67.77 21.57 67.56
N ASP A 935 -68.65 22.40 67.00
CA ASP A 935 -70.02 22.56 67.47
C ASP A 935 -70.87 21.31 67.17
N LEU A 936 -70.70 20.69 66.00
CA LEU A 936 -71.31 19.39 65.71
C LEU A 936 -70.81 18.26 66.62
N LEU A 937 -69.54 18.28 67.03
CA LEU A 937 -68.99 17.37 68.03
C LEU A 937 -69.63 17.60 69.42
N LYS A 938 -69.82 18.86 69.86
CA LYS A 938 -70.56 19.18 71.10
C LYS A 938 -71.99 18.68 71.04
N ILE A 939 -72.70 18.85 69.91
CA ILE A 939 -74.07 18.35 69.74
C ILE A 939 -74.12 16.83 69.83
N CYS A 940 -73.15 16.11 69.25
CA CYS A 940 -72.98 14.66 69.44
C CYS A 940 -72.83 14.26 70.91
N GLU A 941 -72.11 15.04 71.72
CA GLU A 941 -71.87 14.76 73.15
C GLU A 941 -73.09 15.09 74.02
N LEU A 942 -73.84 16.14 73.68
CA LEU A 942 -75.12 16.47 74.30
C LEU A 942 -76.21 15.43 73.98
N GLN A 943 -76.33 15.02 72.71
CA GLN A 943 -77.28 13.96 72.30
C GLN A 943 -77.00 12.60 72.94
N SER A 944 -75.75 12.32 73.31
CA SER A 944 -75.37 11.07 73.98
C SER A 944 -75.43 11.16 75.51
N THR A 945 -75.95 12.27 76.07
CA THR A 945 -76.09 12.50 77.52
C THR A 945 -77.51 12.86 78.00
N SER A 946 -78.53 12.94 77.12
CA SER A 946 -79.92 13.24 77.51
C SER A 946 -80.91 12.08 77.24
N GLY A 947 -81.21 11.28 78.26
CA GLY A 947 -82.24 10.22 78.22
C GLY A 947 -82.08 9.24 79.39
N ASP A 948 -83.09 9.14 80.25
CA ASP A 948 -82.93 8.57 81.60
C ASP A 948 -83.05 7.04 81.70
N ASN A 949 -82.70 6.53 82.88
CA ASN A 949 -82.64 5.13 83.28
C ASN A 949 -84.01 4.45 83.35
N GLU A 950 -84.12 3.20 82.91
CA GLU A 950 -84.85 2.14 83.65
C GLU A 950 -84.35 0.71 83.33
N LYS A 951 -84.12 -0.07 84.40
CA LYS A 951 -84.22 -1.55 84.53
C LYS A 951 -83.63 -2.45 83.40
N ARG A 952 -82.35 -2.88 83.49
CA ARG A 952 -81.81 -4.04 84.28
C ARG A 952 -82.06 -5.48 83.72
N LYS A 953 -81.01 -6.16 83.18
CA LYS A 953 -80.29 -7.32 83.83
C LYS A 953 -79.34 -8.12 82.91
N LYS A 954 -78.07 -8.28 83.36
CA LYS A 954 -77.11 -9.42 83.10
C LYS A 954 -76.57 -9.55 81.64
N LYS A 955 -75.34 -10.02 81.35
CA LYS A 955 -74.25 -10.62 82.18
C LYS A 955 -72.87 -10.48 81.46
N LYS A 956 -71.78 -10.14 82.19
CA LYS A 956 -70.34 -10.10 81.75
C LYS A 956 -69.99 -9.01 80.70
N ASN A 957 -68.78 -8.41 80.62
CA ASN A 957 -67.48 -8.67 81.29
C ASN A 957 -66.61 -7.37 81.42
N LYS A 958 -65.76 -7.32 82.48
CA LYS A 958 -64.52 -6.50 82.73
C LYS A 958 -64.47 -4.95 82.59
N LYS A 959 -63.77 -4.35 83.57
CA LYS A 959 -63.28 -2.96 83.77
C LYS A 959 -62.08 -3.05 84.77
N THR A 960 -61.05 -2.20 84.90
CA THR A 960 -60.41 -1.14 84.06
C THR A 960 -58.95 -0.93 84.61
N GLU A 961 -58.23 0.21 84.80
CA GLU A 961 -58.44 1.68 84.68
C GLU A 961 -57.09 2.46 84.58
N GLN A 962 -57.14 3.67 84.02
CA GLN A 962 -56.31 4.89 84.24
C GLN A 962 -54.76 4.90 84.46
N SER A 963 -54.09 5.64 83.54
CA SER A 963 -53.06 6.70 83.73
C SER A 963 -51.71 6.48 84.44
N VAL A 964 -50.61 6.97 83.83
CA VAL A 964 -49.75 8.10 84.31
C VAL A 964 -48.69 8.49 83.24
N VAL A 965 -48.01 9.63 83.42
CA VAL A 965 -47.15 10.37 82.45
C VAL A 965 -45.64 10.06 82.62
N LYS A 966 -44.84 9.94 81.53
CA LYS A 966 -43.52 10.64 81.31
C LYS A 966 -42.64 10.16 80.11
N ALA A 967 -42.13 11.15 79.37
CA ALA A 967 -40.73 11.39 78.92
C ALA A 967 -39.90 10.43 78.01
N THR A 968 -39.25 11.07 77.01
CA THR A 968 -37.87 10.88 76.47
C THR A 968 -37.38 9.61 75.74
N ASN A 969 -37.06 9.82 74.44
CA ASN A 969 -35.84 9.45 73.69
C ASN A 969 -35.41 7.99 73.40
N VAL A 970 -34.57 7.90 72.35
CA VAL A 970 -33.64 6.83 71.91
C VAL A 970 -34.13 5.82 70.85
N GLU A 971 -33.56 6.00 69.65
CA GLU A 971 -33.14 5.08 68.57
C GLU A 971 -33.67 3.62 68.41
N ARG A 972 -33.89 3.25 67.12
CA ARG A 972 -33.73 1.92 66.47
C ARG A 972 -34.69 0.79 66.97
N THR A 973 -35.22 -0.13 66.15
CA THR A 973 -34.81 -0.67 64.83
C THR A 973 -36.02 -1.27 64.07
N MET A 974 -35.84 -1.67 62.79
CA MET A 974 -36.32 -2.92 62.11
C MET A 974 -37.45 -3.79 62.76
N ILE A 975 -38.42 -4.46 62.07
CA ILE A 975 -38.58 -4.90 60.66
C ILE A 975 -40.01 -5.51 60.41
N ILE A 976 -40.58 -5.47 59.17
CA ILE A 976 -41.52 -6.47 58.50
C ILE A 976 -42.89 -6.82 59.20
N ASP A 977 -44.05 -7.12 58.58
CA ASP A 977 -44.53 -7.36 57.18
C ASP A 977 -46.05 -7.05 56.98
N GLN A 978 -46.56 -7.27 55.75
CA GLN A 978 -47.94 -7.70 55.36
C GLN A 978 -49.11 -6.71 55.58
N SER A 979 -50.00 -6.45 54.61
CA SER A 979 -50.61 -7.39 53.65
C SER A 979 -51.29 -6.71 52.41
N LYS A 980 -51.75 -7.54 51.47
CA LYS A 980 -52.66 -7.24 50.31
C LYS A 980 -54.07 -7.86 50.60
N PRO A 981 -55.17 -7.65 49.83
CA PRO A 981 -55.25 -7.29 48.39
C PRO A 981 -56.43 -6.40 47.88
N GLU A 982 -56.32 -5.92 46.62
CA GLU A 982 -57.39 -5.80 45.56
C GLU A 982 -58.70 -5.01 45.84
N PRO A 983 -59.70 -4.97 44.92
CA PRO A 983 -59.66 -4.39 43.55
C PRO A 983 -60.84 -3.40 43.26
N LEU A 984 -60.95 -2.81 42.05
CA LEU A 984 -62.17 -2.77 41.18
C LEU A 984 -62.22 -1.69 40.06
N ASN A 985 -62.69 -2.14 38.88
CA ASN A 985 -63.56 -1.56 37.83
C ASN A 985 -63.62 -0.06 37.42
N ILE A 986 -63.32 0.12 36.12
CA ILE A 986 -64.06 0.88 35.06
C ILE A 986 -65.54 1.24 35.35
N PRO A 987 -66.05 2.39 34.86
CA PRO A 987 -66.48 2.58 33.45
C PRO A 987 -66.06 3.95 32.84
N ALA A 988 -66.46 4.39 31.62
CA ALA A 988 -66.60 3.79 30.27
C ALA A 988 -67.27 4.83 29.33
N SER A 989 -67.19 4.65 27.99
CA SER A 989 -68.00 5.36 26.95
C SER A 989 -67.65 6.85 26.67
N ASP A 990 -67.75 7.43 25.47
CA ASP A 990 -67.94 6.87 24.10
C ASP A 990 -67.62 7.91 22.97
N GLN A 991 -67.71 7.45 21.70
CA GLN A 991 -67.88 8.18 20.43
C GLN A 991 -66.64 8.81 19.71
N ARG A 992 -66.53 8.80 18.36
CA ARG A 992 -67.11 7.96 17.27
C ARG A 992 -66.37 8.24 15.92
N ARG A 993 -66.59 7.34 14.93
CA ARG A 993 -66.49 7.48 13.44
C ARG A 993 -65.35 6.73 12.70
N SER A 994 -65.67 5.52 12.24
CA SER A 994 -65.30 4.99 10.91
C SER A 994 -66.12 5.71 9.79
N PRO A 995 -65.92 5.47 8.46
CA PRO A 995 -66.22 4.20 7.77
C PRO A 995 -65.24 3.83 6.60
N ASP A 996 -65.38 2.77 5.78
CA ASP A 996 -65.78 1.35 5.93
C ASP A 996 -65.45 0.61 4.58
N ILE A 997 -66.10 -0.55 4.31
CA ILE A 997 -66.10 -1.39 3.07
C ILE A 997 -64.95 -2.43 3.03
N GLU A 998 -65.13 -3.74 3.33
CA GLU A 998 -66.08 -4.80 2.87
C GLU A 998 -65.67 -5.49 1.53
N THR A 999 -66.00 -6.77 1.22
CA THR A 999 -66.88 -7.78 1.87
C THR A 999 -66.46 -9.25 1.57
N SER A 1000 -66.72 -10.18 2.51
CA SER A 1000 -67.08 -11.62 2.26
C SER A 1000 -66.01 -12.61 1.70
N LYS A 1001 -66.14 -13.96 1.71
CA LYS A 1001 -67.21 -14.90 2.17
C LYS A 1001 -66.68 -16.34 2.46
N THR A 1002 -67.16 -16.96 3.55
CA THR A 1002 -67.44 -18.42 3.80
C THR A 1002 -66.52 -19.60 3.40
N SER A 1003 -66.26 -20.48 4.40
CA SER A 1003 -66.15 -21.98 4.31
C SER A 1003 -64.88 -22.59 3.65
N THR A 1004 -64.42 -23.86 3.85
CA THR A 1004 -64.97 -25.06 4.52
C THR A 1004 -63.86 -25.89 5.21
N ARG A 1005 -64.20 -26.77 6.17
CA ARG A 1005 -63.30 -27.69 6.91
C ARG A 1005 -63.20 -29.09 6.26
N ILE A 1006 -62.04 -29.48 5.70
CA ILE A 1006 -61.72 -30.87 5.32
C ILE A 1006 -60.23 -31.18 5.62
N GLN A 1007 -59.93 -32.38 6.16
CA GLN A 1007 -58.61 -33.02 6.07
C GLN A 1007 -58.66 -34.13 5.01
N PRO A 1008 -57.53 -34.41 4.33
CA PRO A 1008 -57.05 -35.78 4.35
C PRO A 1008 -55.53 -35.92 4.59
N ARG A 1009 -55.12 -37.09 5.07
CA ARG A 1009 -53.72 -37.54 5.01
C ARG A 1009 -53.39 -38.04 3.61
N SER A 1010 -52.22 -37.67 3.07
CA SER A 1010 -51.38 -38.62 2.32
C SER A 1010 -49.91 -38.18 2.30
N THR A 1011 -49.03 -39.15 2.08
CA THR A 1011 -47.58 -38.95 1.99
C THR A 1011 -47.15 -38.70 0.55
N MET A 1012 -46.23 -37.76 0.31
CA MET A 1012 -45.19 -37.90 -0.72
C MET A 1012 -43.95 -37.07 -0.37
N ARG A 1013 -42.76 -37.57 -0.75
CA ARG A 1013 -41.51 -36.81 -0.73
C ARG A 1013 -41.23 -36.25 -2.12
N THR A 1014 -41.08 -34.94 -2.24
CA THR A 1014 -40.45 -34.28 -3.41
C THR A 1014 -39.40 -33.28 -2.96
N SER A 1015 -38.49 -32.93 -3.87
CA SER A 1015 -37.24 -32.21 -3.59
C SER A 1015 -37.40 -30.69 -3.55
N ASN A 1016 -36.56 -30.04 -2.74
CA ASN A 1016 -36.43 -28.59 -2.70
C ASN A 1016 -35.89 -28.04 -4.04
N GLN A 1017 -36.78 -27.57 -4.93
CA GLN A 1017 -36.45 -26.52 -5.87
C GLN A 1017 -36.78 -25.16 -5.24
N LYS A 1018 -35.82 -24.23 -5.22
CA LYS A 1018 -36.08 -22.85 -4.81
C LYS A 1018 -36.85 -22.16 -5.94
N SER A 1019 -38.10 -21.81 -5.71
CA SER A 1019 -38.86 -20.94 -6.63
C SER A 1019 -38.22 -19.55 -6.69
N ILE A 1020 -38.14 -19.01 -7.91
CA ILE A 1020 -37.62 -17.68 -8.20
C ILE A 1020 -38.79 -16.86 -8.77
N LYS A 1021 -39.13 -15.74 -8.14
CA LYS A 1021 -40.13 -14.80 -8.69
C LYS A 1021 -39.40 -13.69 -9.44
N VAL A 1022 -39.81 -13.44 -10.69
CA VAL A 1022 -39.37 -12.26 -11.46
C VAL A 1022 -40.26 -11.09 -11.06
N CYS A 1023 -39.67 -9.94 -10.73
CA CYS A 1023 -40.46 -8.74 -10.46
C CYS A 1023 -41.11 -8.23 -11.75
N PRO A 1024 -42.45 -8.06 -11.82
CA PRO A 1024 -43.12 -7.58 -13.03
C PRO A 1024 -42.77 -6.13 -13.38
N TYR A 1025 -42.24 -5.33 -12.43
CA TYR A 1025 -41.92 -3.92 -12.64
C TYR A 1025 -40.47 -3.65 -13.08
N CYS A 1026 -39.49 -4.42 -12.58
CA CYS A 1026 -38.06 -4.22 -12.88
C CYS A 1026 -37.34 -5.45 -13.45
N LYS A 1027 -38.07 -6.56 -13.66
CA LYS A 1027 -37.56 -7.86 -14.15
C LYS A 1027 -36.41 -8.51 -13.36
N ALA A 1028 -36.01 -7.94 -12.22
CA ALA A 1028 -35.07 -8.58 -11.31
C ALA A 1028 -35.66 -9.88 -10.73
N THR A 1029 -34.84 -10.92 -10.67
CA THR A 1029 -35.16 -12.21 -10.04
C THR A 1029 -34.83 -12.19 -8.56
N GLN A 1030 -35.75 -12.62 -7.70
CA GLN A 1030 -35.50 -12.76 -6.26
C GLN A 1030 -35.99 -14.11 -5.70
N PRO A 1031 -35.36 -14.64 -4.62
CA PRO A 1031 -35.82 -15.84 -3.93
C PRO A 1031 -37.19 -15.63 -3.29
N THR A 1032 -38.05 -16.66 -3.29
CA THR A 1032 -39.36 -16.59 -2.62
C THR A 1032 -39.29 -16.95 -1.13
N ASP A 1033 -38.96 -15.98 -0.29
CA ASP A 1033 -39.15 -16.07 1.17
C ASP A 1033 -39.78 -14.77 1.70
N HIS A 1034 -41.10 -14.81 1.97
CA HIS A 1034 -41.91 -13.85 2.74
C HIS A 1034 -41.92 -12.33 2.40
N GLU A 1035 -41.11 -11.82 1.48
CA GLU A 1035 -41.14 -10.39 1.12
C GLU A 1035 -42.40 -9.99 0.33
N LYS A 1036 -43.24 -9.10 0.90
CA LYS A 1036 -44.38 -8.48 0.20
C LYS A 1036 -43.97 -7.45 -0.87
N PHE A 1037 -42.69 -7.05 -0.92
CA PHE A 1037 -42.16 -5.99 -1.76
C PHE A 1037 -40.94 -6.50 -2.52
N CYS A 1038 -40.66 -5.92 -3.69
CA CYS A 1038 -39.47 -6.28 -4.45
C CYS A 1038 -38.23 -5.59 -3.87
N PHE A 1039 -37.22 -6.37 -3.49
CA PHE A 1039 -35.96 -5.89 -2.91
C PHE A 1039 -35.28 -4.82 -3.77
N PHE A 1040 -35.38 -4.94 -5.10
CA PHE A 1040 -34.70 -4.06 -6.07
C PHE A 1040 -35.47 -2.78 -6.44
N CYS A 1041 -36.76 -2.65 -6.11
CA CYS A 1041 -37.54 -1.46 -6.52
C CYS A 1041 -38.61 -0.99 -5.51
N GLY A 1042 -38.71 -1.62 -4.33
CA GLY A 1042 -39.65 -1.25 -3.27
C GLY A 1042 -41.14 -1.47 -3.58
N LYS A 1043 -41.52 -1.73 -4.84
CA LYS A 1043 -42.92 -1.94 -5.24
C LYS A 1043 -43.47 -3.25 -4.69
N GLN A 1044 -44.74 -3.23 -4.28
CA GLN A 1044 -45.42 -4.40 -3.73
C GLN A 1044 -45.59 -5.49 -4.80
N LEU A 1045 -45.22 -6.72 -4.46
CA LEU A 1045 -45.41 -7.89 -5.30
C LEU A 1045 -46.78 -8.50 -5.00
N LYS A 1046 -47.63 -8.62 -6.03
CA LYS A 1046 -48.76 -9.56 -6.07
C LYS A 1046 -48.22 -10.94 -6.41
#